data_AF-A0AAP0CD20-F1
#
_entry.id   AF-A0AAP0CD20-F1
#
_cell.length_a   1.000
_cell.length_b   1.000
_cell.length_c   1.000
_cell.angle_alpha   90.00
_cell.angle_beta   90.00
_cell.angle_gamma   90.00
#
_symmetry.space_group_name_H-M   'P 1'
#
loop_
_entity.id
_entity.type
_entity.pdbx_description
1 polymer ?
#
loop_
_entity_poly.entity_id
_entity_poly.type
_entity_poly.pdbx_seq_one_letter_code
_entity_poly.pdbx_strand_id
1 'polypeptide(L)'
;MGTPFNLFLLIVLGASSIVAAASYEIINTIGANYSSAFPRNFLFGSASSSYQYEGAYLADGKGLSNWDMFSHKPGNIADGSNGDTAVDHYHLYLKDVDLMDYIGINTYRFSISWARILPKGRFGNVNIAGIKHYDKLINALIGKGIQPFVSLTHYDIPQELEDRYGGWLSPQIQKDFAYYASLCFKYYGDRVKYWITINEPNVVAIRGYRSGIYPPARCSATFGNCSSGDSEREPLIVAHNMILSHSAAVGLYRAKYQGKQKGNIGIAINAVWYEPISNSSQDKLAAERAQSFYMNWFLDPILFGKYPEEMKSILGSLLPEFSYDYSSNGLDFIGINHYTSFYAKDCLHSTCVQGPGISKTEGYYLRTAIKDNIPIGESTAVDWLYVYPEGMEKMVTYLKNRFNNTPMFITENGDLHHIHKLYEGAYLADGKGLSNWDMFSHKPGNIADGSNGDTAVDHYHLYLVSALLHGFTLSNGIQPFVSLTHYDIPQELEDRYGGWLSPQIQKDFAYYASLCFKYYGDRVKYWITINEPNVVAIRGYRSGIYPPARCSATFGNCSSGDSEREPLIVAHNMILSHSAAVGLYRTKYQGKQKGNIGIAINAVWYEPISNSSQDKLAAERAQSFYMNWFLDPILFGKYPEEMKSILGSLLPEFSYDYSSNGLDFIVDWLYVYPEGMEKMVTYLKNRFNNTPMFITENGFGVMNQPDLSINTFLNDDKRVEYMKSYLNALVSAIRKGADVRGYIAWSLLDNFEWLSGYTIRFGLYHVDYATLKRTPKSSAEWYKQFIFNFTSFEAVNS
;
A
#
# COMPACT_ATOMS: atom_id res chain seq x y z
N MET A 1 -35.46 15.89 38.85
CA MET A 1 -34.95 16.69 37.72
C MET A 1 -33.86 15.87 37.06
N GLY A 2 -33.97 15.56 35.77
CA GLY A 2 -32.97 14.82 35.00
C GLY A 2 -32.79 15.49 33.64
N THR A 3 -31.57 15.49 33.12
CA THR A 3 -31.24 16.12 31.84
C THR A 3 -31.82 15.33 30.66
N PRO A 4 -32.24 15.99 29.56
CA PRO A 4 -32.73 15.31 28.37
C PRO A 4 -31.63 14.48 27.71
N PHE A 5 -32.02 13.40 27.03
CA PHE A 5 -31.12 12.42 26.42
C PHE A 5 -30.90 12.73 24.93
N ASN A 6 -29.63 12.80 24.51
CA ASN A 6 -29.28 12.97 23.10
C ASN A 6 -29.19 11.61 22.38
N LEU A 7 -30.18 11.31 21.54
CA LEU A 7 -30.06 10.38 20.42
C LEU A 7 -29.70 11.14 19.14
N PHE A 8 -29.25 10.43 18.10
CA PHE A 8 -28.86 10.99 16.79
C PHE A 8 -29.30 10.04 15.67
N LEU A 9 -29.57 10.58 14.48
CA LEU A 9 -29.93 9.85 13.26
C LEU A 9 -28.89 10.11 12.15
N LEU A 10 -28.63 9.11 11.31
CA LEU A 10 -27.80 9.27 10.10
C LEU A 10 -28.60 8.73 8.91
N ILE A 11 -28.67 9.51 7.84
CA ILE A 11 -29.66 9.35 6.77
C ILE A 11 -28.95 9.47 5.41
N VAL A 12 -29.11 8.48 4.54
CA VAL A 12 -28.53 8.49 3.19
C VAL A 12 -29.42 9.31 2.24
N LEU A 13 -29.29 10.65 2.23
CA LEU A 13 -29.97 11.57 1.29
C LEU A 13 -29.40 13.02 1.25
N GLY A 14 -28.89 13.49 0.10
CA GLY A 14 -28.11 14.74 -0.18
C GLY A 14 -28.22 16.05 0.66
N ALA A 15 -27.14 16.38 1.38
CA ALA A 15 -26.30 17.59 1.22
C ALA A 15 -26.28 18.87 2.15
N SER A 16 -25.59 18.83 3.32
CA SER A 16 -24.75 19.94 3.94
C SER A 16 -25.39 21.27 4.45
N SER A 17 -24.80 22.10 5.36
CA SER A 17 -23.65 22.04 6.32
C SER A 17 -23.61 23.26 7.29
N ILE A 18 -22.84 23.20 8.41
CA ILE A 18 -22.23 24.29 9.27
C ILE A 18 -21.44 23.61 10.45
N VAL A 19 -20.28 23.98 11.07
CA VAL A 19 -19.32 25.14 11.17
C VAL A 19 -19.37 25.85 12.56
N ALA A 20 -18.31 26.30 13.29
CA ALA A 20 -16.83 26.38 13.12
C ALA A 20 -15.99 26.26 14.44
N ALA A 21 -14.64 26.14 14.31
CA ALA A 21 -13.52 26.56 15.21
C ALA A 21 -13.40 25.98 16.67
N ALA A 22 -12.26 26.00 17.41
CA ALA A 22 -10.89 26.54 17.18
C ALA A 22 -9.77 25.77 17.98
N SER A 23 -8.51 25.87 17.52
CA SER A 23 -7.17 25.96 18.21
C SER A 23 -6.83 25.30 19.58
N TYR A 24 -5.58 25.08 20.01
CA TYR A 24 -4.23 24.84 19.41
C TYR A 24 -3.20 24.74 20.57
N GLU A 25 -2.84 23.55 21.10
CA GLU A 25 -1.73 23.48 22.11
C GLU A 25 -1.09 22.08 22.39
N ILE A 26 -1.73 20.95 22.05
CA ILE A 26 -1.32 19.62 22.53
C ILE A 26 -0.40 18.86 21.54
N ILE A 27 0.70 19.50 21.12
CA ILE A 27 1.68 18.90 20.17
C ILE A 27 2.76 18.06 20.89
N ASN A 28 3.11 18.41 22.13
CA ASN A 28 4.41 18.01 22.71
C ASN A 28 4.46 16.64 23.44
N THR A 29 3.35 15.90 23.58
CA THR A 29 3.28 14.80 24.58
C THR A 29 3.24 13.37 24.01
N ILE A 30 2.79 13.16 22.77
CA ILE A 30 2.51 11.80 22.26
C ILE A 30 3.71 11.15 21.53
N GLY A 31 4.62 11.95 20.96
CA GLY A 31 5.83 11.43 20.30
C GLY A 31 6.85 10.75 21.22
N ALA A 32 6.65 10.78 22.55
CA ALA A 32 7.63 10.39 23.55
C ALA A 32 7.93 8.87 23.62
N ASN A 33 6.98 7.99 23.29
CA ASN A 33 7.10 6.55 23.58
C ASN A 33 7.62 5.67 22.43
N TYR A 34 7.79 6.20 21.21
CA TYR A 34 8.45 5.48 20.11
C TYR A 34 9.67 6.22 19.52
N SER A 35 9.85 7.51 19.79
CA SER A 35 11.10 8.24 19.49
C SER A 35 12.29 7.85 20.40
N SER A 36 12.10 6.81 21.21
CA SER A 36 13.09 6.15 22.08
C SER A 36 13.74 4.92 21.44
N ALA A 37 13.14 4.31 20.41
CA ALA A 37 13.59 3.05 19.81
C ALA A 37 14.66 3.25 18.71
N PHE A 38 14.47 4.26 17.86
CA PHE A 38 15.45 4.67 16.85
C PHE A 38 16.10 6.00 17.23
N PRO A 39 17.40 6.22 16.96
CA PRO A 39 18.05 7.51 17.18
C PRO A 39 17.33 8.67 16.46
N ARG A 40 17.31 9.86 17.07
CA ARG A 40 16.67 11.07 16.48
C ARG A 40 17.22 11.49 15.11
N ASN A 41 18.41 10.99 14.75
CA ASN A 41 19.09 11.22 13.49
C ASN A 41 19.11 9.96 12.58
N PHE A 42 18.25 8.97 12.83
CA PHE A 42 18.10 7.80 11.98
C PHE A 42 17.53 8.20 10.61
N LEU A 43 18.06 7.60 9.54
CA LEU A 43 17.63 7.89 8.18
C LEU A 43 16.52 6.93 7.74
N PHE A 44 15.37 7.49 7.36
CA PHE A 44 14.22 6.78 6.77
C PHE A 44 14.05 7.29 5.35
N GLY A 45 14.01 6.36 4.38
CA GLY A 45 14.13 6.71 2.97
C GLY A 45 13.63 5.64 2.00
N SER A 46 13.61 6.01 0.73
CA SER A 46 13.35 5.13 -0.41
C SER A 46 14.56 5.14 -1.37
N ALA A 47 14.59 4.20 -2.31
CA ALA A 47 15.72 3.94 -3.20
C ALA A 47 15.30 3.80 -4.67
N SER A 48 16.19 4.20 -5.59
CA SER A 48 16.06 4.04 -7.04
C SER A 48 17.39 3.75 -7.73
N SER A 49 17.33 3.41 -9.02
CA SER A 49 18.48 3.36 -9.92
C SER A 49 18.20 4.11 -11.22
N SER A 50 19.27 4.64 -11.81
CA SER A 50 19.29 5.40 -13.05
C SER A 50 18.55 4.68 -14.18
N TYR A 51 18.93 3.44 -14.48
CA TYR A 51 18.33 2.68 -15.60
C TYR A 51 16.88 2.23 -15.32
N GLN A 52 16.51 1.97 -14.06
CA GLN A 52 15.15 1.57 -13.70
C GLN A 52 14.16 2.74 -13.56
N TYR A 53 14.66 3.99 -13.42
CA TYR A 53 13.80 5.15 -13.17
C TYR A 53 13.88 6.24 -14.24
N GLU A 54 15.07 6.64 -14.69
CA GLU A 54 15.25 7.88 -15.46
C GLU A 54 14.55 7.86 -16.82
N GLY A 55 14.74 6.80 -17.60
CA GLY A 55 14.43 6.80 -19.02
C GLY A 55 15.24 7.86 -19.77
N ALA A 56 14.61 8.49 -20.76
CA ALA A 56 15.18 9.55 -21.60
C ALA A 56 16.58 9.16 -22.12
N TYR A 57 16.70 7.92 -22.63
CA TYR A 57 18.00 7.23 -22.76
C TYR A 57 18.97 7.80 -23.79
N LEU A 58 18.48 8.60 -24.75
CA LEU A 58 19.29 9.37 -25.73
C LEU A 58 19.18 10.90 -25.51
N ALA A 59 18.42 11.35 -24.50
CA ALA A 59 18.18 12.77 -24.28
C ALA A 59 19.44 13.49 -23.79
N ASP A 60 19.52 14.79 -24.13
CA ASP A 60 20.54 15.73 -23.64
C ASP A 60 21.99 15.22 -23.76
N GLY A 61 22.28 14.43 -24.79
CA GLY A 61 23.62 13.92 -25.08
C GLY A 61 24.07 12.77 -24.17
N LYS A 62 23.15 12.04 -23.52
CA LYS A 62 23.46 10.75 -22.88
C LYS A 62 24.07 9.76 -23.89
N GLY A 63 25.10 9.01 -23.47
CA GLY A 63 25.63 7.87 -24.22
C GLY A 63 24.86 6.58 -23.95
N LEU A 64 25.01 5.60 -24.83
CA LEU A 64 24.52 4.24 -24.57
C LEU A 64 25.32 3.61 -23.42
N SER A 65 24.61 2.92 -22.54
CA SER A 65 25.14 2.05 -21.50
C SER A 65 25.12 0.59 -21.94
N ASN A 66 25.82 -0.25 -21.19
CA ASN A 66 25.74 -1.70 -21.28
C ASN A 66 24.29 -2.23 -21.16
N TRP A 67 23.45 -1.59 -20.33
CA TRP A 67 22.02 -1.95 -20.21
C TRP A 67 21.16 -1.50 -21.39
N ASP A 68 21.43 -0.33 -21.98
CA ASP A 68 20.76 0.10 -23.22
C ASP A 68 20.99 -0.92 -24.34
N MET A 69 22.23 -1.38 -24.53
CA MET A 69 22.56 -2.38 -25.56
C MET A 69 22.00 -3.78 -25.25
N PHE A 70 21.91 -4.15 -23.97
CA PHE A 70 21.44 -5.46 -23.56
C PHE A 70 19.93 -5.63 -23.72
N SER A 71 19.12 -4.63 -23.35
CA SER A 71 17.66 -4.72 -23.44
C SER A 71 17.14 -4.66 -24.88
N HIS A 72 17.80 -3.88 -25.74
CA HIS A 72 17.47 -3.78 -27.18
C HIS A 72 17.73 -5.06 -27.99
N LYS A 73 18.38 -6.08 -27.42
CA LYS A 73 18.65 -7.35 -28.10
C LYS A 73 17.47 -8.33 -27.86
N PRO A 74 16.76 -8.79 -28.92
CA PRO A 74 15.63 -9.69 -28.77
C PRO A 74 15.97 -10.97 -27.97
N GLY A 75 15.08 -11.33 -27.04
CA GLY A 75 15.22 -12.51 -26.18
C GLY A 75 16.09 -12.32 -24.93
N ASN A 76 16.75 -11.17 -24.74
CA ASN A 76 17.47 -10.87 -23.50
C ASN A 76 16.53 -10.46 -22.34
N ILE A 77 15.35 -9.91 -22.65
CA ILE A 77 14.31 -9.49 -21.69
C ILE A 77 13.05 -10.33 -21.96
N ALA A 78 12.38 -10.81 -20.91
CA ALA A 78 11.34 -11.84 -21.00
C ALA A 78 10.07 -11.43 -21.78
N ASP A 79 9.69 -10.15 -21.70
CA ASP A 79 8.59 -9.54 -22.45
C ASP A 79 9.05 -8.70 -23.66
N GLY A 80 10.38 -8.59 -23.87
CA GLY A 80 10.98 -7.75 -24.90
C GLY A 80 10.98 -6.24 -24.59
N SER A 81 10.68 -5.82 -23.35
CA SER A 81 10.72 -4.41 -22.94
C SER A 81 12.15 -3.84 -22.79
N ASN A 82 12.27 -2.51 -22.68
CA ASN A 82 13.54 -1.82 -22.46
C ASN A 82 13.39 -0.64 -21.47
N GLY A 83 14.52 -0.06 -21.05
CA GLY A 83 14.58 1.07 -20.11
C GLY A 83 14.48 2.46 -20.76
N ASP A 84 14.05 2.56 -22.02
CA ASP A 84 14.13 3.80 -22.81
C ASP A 84 13.37 4.97 -22.19
N THR A 85 12.19 4.65 -21.64
CA THR A 85 11.31 5.55 -20.90
C THR A 85 11.30 5.25 -19.40
N ALA A 86 11.45 3.98 -19.00
CA ALA A 86 11.32 3.56 -17.59
C ALA A 86 10.04 4.12 -16.95
N VAL A 87 10.14 4.88 -15.84
CA VAL A 87 9.03 5.66 -15.26
C VAL A 87 9.14 7.18 -15.52
N ASP A 88 9.98 7.56 -16.49
CA ASP A 88 10.22 8.93 -16.97
C ASP A 88 10.71 9.91 -15.89
N HIS A 89 11.41 9.42 -14.86
CA HIS A 89 11.94 10.24 -13.75
C HIS A 89 12.84 11.37 -14.26
N TYR A 90 13.52 11.21 -15.41
CA TYR A 90 14.35 12.27 -15.99
C TYR A 90 13.58 13.58 -16.20
N HIS A 91 12.32 13.50 -16.63
CA HIS A 91 11.43 14.64 -16.80
C HIS A 91 10.52 14.87 -15.58
N LEU A 92 10.14 13.81 -14.86
CA LEU A 92 9.12 13.85 -13.80
C LEU A 92 9.65 14.09 -12.38
N TYR A 93 10.96 14.07 -12.15
CA TYR A 93 11.60 14.07 -10.81
C TYR A 93 11.03 15.05 -9.76
N LEU A 94 10.52 16.22 -10.17
CA LEU A 94 9.89 17.16 -9.22
C LEU A 94 8.64 16.57 -8.57
N LYS A 95 7.79 15.86 -9.34
CA LYS A 95 6.61 15.17 -8.81
C LYS A 95 7.00 14.06 -7.84
N ASP A 96 8.07 13.34 -8.16
CA ASP A 96 8.56 12.25 -7.33
C ASP A 96 9.14 12.79 -6.01
N VAL A 97 9.84 13.94 -6.05
CA VAL A 97 10.27 14.68 -4.86
C VAL A 97 9.08 15.21 -4.05
N ASP A 98 8.01 15.67 -4.68
CA ASP A 98 6.75 16.04 -3.99
C ASP A 98 6.07 14.82 -3.33
N LEU A 99 6.14 13.63 -3.93
CA LEU A 99 5.66 12.38 -3.31
C LEU A 99 6.52 11.97 -2.10
N MET A 100 7.85 12.13 -2.20
CA MET A 100 8.78 11.85 -1.09
C MET A 100 8.54 12.78 0.11
N ASP A 101 8.34 14.07 -0.16
CA ASP A 101 7.97 15.11 0.81
C ASP A 101 6.62 14.82 1.47
N TYR A 102 5.61 14.43 0.69
CA TYR A 102 4.29 14.02 1.20
C TYR A 102 4.35 12.78 2.11
N ILE A 103 5.23 11.82 1.83
CA ILE A 103 5.48 10.65 2.69
C ILE A 103 6.29 11.03 3.95
N GLY A 104 7.06 12.12 3.90
CA GLY A 104 7.89 12.59 5.00
C GLY A 104 9.21 11.82 5.16
N ILE A 105 9.77 11.25 4.07
CA ILE A 105 11.08 10.60 4.14
C ILE A 105 12.20 11.64 4.32
N ASN A 106 13.24 11.31 5.09
CA ASN A 106 14.34 12.23 5.39
C ASN A 106 15.62 11.96 4.57
N THR A 107 15.69 10.85 3.83
CA THR A 107 16.73 10.58 2.84
C THR A 107 16.16 9.96 1.57
N TYR A 108 16.80 10.20 0.42
CA TYR A 108 16.49 9.48 -0.81
C TYR A 108 17.78 8.96 -1.45
N ARG A 109 17.79 7.67 -1.78
CA ARG A 109 18.89 7.00 -2.47
C ARG A 109 18.60 6.89 -3.96
N PHE A 110 19.54 7.33 -4.79
CA PHE A 110 19.47 7.18 -6.25
C PHE A 110 20.88 6.97 -6.81
N SER A 111 20.99 6.50 -8.06
CA SER A 111 22.26 6.46 -8.78
C SER A 111 22.38 7.54 -9.85
N ILE A 112 23.61 7.96 -10.12
CA ILE A 112 23.95 8.82 -11.26
C ILE A 112 24.30 7.90 -12.43
N SER A 113 23.69 8.10 -13.60
CA SER A 113 24.08 7.32 -14.77
C SER A 113 25.42 7.77 -15.32
N TRP A 114 26.42 6.88 -15.26
CA TRP A 114 27.76 7.16 -15.76
C TRP A 114 27.73 7.52 -17.25
N ALA A 115 26.92 6.83 -18.05
CA ALA A 115 26.74 7.11 -19.48
C ALA A 115 26.06 8.47 -19.75
N ARG A 116 25.31 9.03 -18.79
CA ARG A 116 24.73 10.38 -18.89
C ARG A 116 25.75 11.49 -18.59
N ILE A 117 26.73 11.25 -17.71
CA ILE A 117 27.80 12.22 -17.35
C ILE A 117 29.01 12.15 -18.29
N LEU A 118 29.44 10.93 -18.65
CA LEU A 118 30.59 10.66 -19.53
C LEU A 118 30.16 9.69 -20.66
N PRO A 119 29.51 10.18 -21.72
CA PRO A 119 29.00 9.36 -22.83
C PRO A 119 30.05 8.46 -23.51
N LYS A 120 31.33 8.81 -23.40
CA LYS A 120 32.48 8.06 -23.96
C LYS A 120 33.57 7.80 -22.92
N GLY A 121 33.21 7.65 -21.64
CA GLY A 121 34.19 7.57 -20.54
C GLY A 121 35.12 8.79 -20.50
N ARG A 122 36.39 8.60 -20.14
CA ARG A 122 37.39 9.70 -20.21
C ARG A 122 37.84 10.07 -21.64
N PHE A 123 37.33 9.40 -22.68
CA PHE A 123 37.75 9.59 -24.08
C PHE A 123 36.91 10.63 -24.84
N GLY A 124 35.95 11.30 -24.17
CA GLY A 124 35.13 12.36 -24.73
C GLY A 124 34.89 13.51 -23.76
N ASN A 125 34.06 14.46 -24.19
CA ASN A 125 33.69 15.62 -23.37
C ASN A 125 32.73 15.23 -22.23
N VAL A 126 32.82 15.95 -21.12
CA VAL A 126 31.87 15.85 -20.01
C VAL A 126 30.52 16.41 -20.43
N ASN A 127 29.44 15.66 -20.23
CA ASN A 127 28.09 16.13 -20.55
C ASN A 127 27.57 17.10 -19.48
N ILE A 128 27.61 18.39 -19.78
CA ILE A 128 27.13 19.45 -18.88
C ILE A 128 25.60 19.44 -18.71
N ALA A 129 24.84 18.93 -19.69
CA ALA A 129 23.38 18.81 -19.55
C ALA A 129 23.02 17.67 -18.58
N GLY A 130 23.67 16.51 -18.72
CA GLY A 130 23.63 15.43 -17.73
C GLY A 130 24.00 15.90 -16.32
N ILE A 131 25.04 16.72 -16.17
CA ILE A 131 25.39 17.30 -14.86
C ILE A 131 24.28 18.19 -14.30
N LYS A 132 23.67 19.03 -15.14
CA LYS A 132 22.56 19.93 -14.75
C LYS A 132 21.28 19.17 -14.36
N HIS A 133 21.06 17.94 -14.84
CA HIS A 133 19.92 17.13 -14.40
C HIS A 133 20.05 16.75 -12.92
N TYR A 134 21.13 16.06 -12.53
CA TYR A 134 21.31 15.66 -11.13
C TYR A 134 21.51 16.85 -10.19
N ASP A 135 22.10 17.95 -10.66
CA ASP A 135 22.17 19.20 -9.87
C ASP A 135 20.78 19.72 -9.50
N LYS A 136 19.81 19.70 -10.43
CA LYS A 136 18.41 20.07 -10.16
C LYS A 136 17.74 19.10 -9.17
N LEU A 137 17.91 17.78 -9.36
CA LEU A 137 17.36 16.76 -8.45
C LEU A 137 17.89 16.94 -7.03
N ILE A 138 19.20 17.12 -6.88
CA ILE A 138 19.86 17.37 -5.59
C ILE A 138 19.35 18.66 -4.94
N ASN A 139 19.18 19.73 -5.71
CA ASN A 139 18.62 20.99 -5.20
C ASN A 139 17.15 20.85 -4.79
N ALA A 140 16.34 20.07 -5.51
CA ALA A 140 14.94 19.81 -5.16
C ALA A 140 14.83 19.00 -3.85
N LEU A 141 15.60 17.92 -3.71
CA LEU A 141 15.67 17.10 -2.49
C LEU A 141 16.09 17.94 -1.27
N ILE A 142 17.20 18.69 -1.38
CA ILE A 142 17.67 19.59 -0.32
C ILE A 142 16.65 20.69 -0.02
N GLY A 143 15.91 21.18 -1.03
CA GLY A 143 14.83 22.16 -0.85
C GLY A 143 13.63 21.65 -0.05
N LYS A 144 13.40 20.33 0.00
CA LYS A 144 12.44 19.65 0.88
C LYS A 144 13.07 19.13 2.18
N GLY A 145 14.35 19.37 2.43
CA GLY A 145 15.09 18.84 3.58
C GLY A 145 15.46 17.35 3.48
N ILE A 146 15.25 16.72 2.32
CA ILE A 146 15.53 15.31 2.07
C ILE A 146 17.02 15.16 1.73
N GLN A 147 17.76 14.38 2.51
CA GLN A 147 19.20 14.15 2.30
C GLN A 147 19.47 13.24 1.09
N PRO A 148 20.22 13.70 0.06
CA PRO A 148 20.67 12.85 -1.03
C PRO A 148 21.69 11.80 -0.56
N PHE A 149 21.47 10.54 -0.95
CA PHE A 149 22.34 9.38 -0.70
C PHE A 149 22.73 8.75 -2.05
N VAL A 150 23.87 9.14 -2.61
CA VAL A 150 24.12 8.96 -4.05
C VAL A 150 25.01 7.75 -4.33
N SER A 151 24.55 6.87 -5.21
CA SER A 151 25.34 5.77 -5.79
C SER A 151 26.02 6.22 -7.09
N LEU A 152 27.33 6.02 -7.26
CA LEU A 152 28.03 6.45 -8.46
C LEU A 152 27.71 5.57 -9.68
N THR A 153 27.51 4.26 -9.51
CA THR A 153 27.02 3.37 -10.57
C THR A 153 26.10 2.31 -9.97
N HIS A 154 25.02 1.97 -10.69
CA HIS A 154 24.10 0.91 -10.34
C HIS A 154 23.95 0.00 -11.56
N TYR A 155 24.96 -0.84 -11.75
CA TYR A 155 25.15 -1.75 -12.90
C TYR A 155 25.37 -1.07 -14.27
N ASP A 156 24.98 0.19 -14.43
CA ASP A 156 25.09 0.96 -15.65
C ASP A 156 26.48 1.58 -15.84
N ILE A 157 27.19 1.13 -16.89
CA ILE A 157 28.44 1.73 -17.36
C ILE A 157 28.32 2.12 -18.84
N PRO A 158 29.06 3.13 -19.35
CA PRO A 158 29.02 3.50 -20.76
C PRO A 158 29.46 2.33 -21.64
N GLN A 159 28.67 2.01 -22.67
CA GLN A 159 28.96 0.92 -23.63
C GLN A 159 30.34 1.10 -24.28
N GLU A 160 30.75 2.35 -24.52
CA GLU A 160 32.08 2.70 -25.05
C GLU A 160 33.24 2.11 -24.21
N LEU A 161 33.04 1.80 -22.91
CA LEU A 161 34.05 1.12 -22.08
C LEU A 161 34.06 -0.41 -22.28
N GLU A 162 32.90 -1.01 -22.53
CA GLU A 162 32.80 -2.42 -22.95
C GLU A 162 33.44 -2.59 -24.35
N ASP A 163 33.07 -1.74 -25.31
CA ASP A 163 33.59 -1.80 -26.69
C ASP A 163 35.11 -1.59 -26.79
N ARG A 164 35.68 -0.70 -25.96
CA ARG A 164 37.11 -0.34 -26.02
C ARG A 164 38.04 -1.35 -25.38
N TYR A 165 37.61 -2.01 -24.30
CA TYR A 165 38.50 -2.88 -23.51
C TYR A 165 37.80 -3.98 -22.70
N GLY A 166 36.50 -4.23 -22.90
CA GLY A 166 35.72 -5.21 -22.13
C GLY A 166 35.38 -4.75 -20.72
N GLY A 167 35.18 -3.44 -20.51
CA GLY A 167 34.58 -2.89 -19.29
C GLY A 167 35.30 -3.34 -18.03
N TRP A 168 34.59 -4.08 -17.16
CA TRP A 168 35.12 -4.53 -15.87
C TRP A 168 36.19 -5.64 -15.98
N LEU A 169 36.41 -6.24 -17.15
CA LEU A 169 37.52 -7.18 -17.38
C LEU A 169 38.88 -6.47 -17.41
N SER A 170 38.91 -5.15 -17.69
CA SER A 170 40.17 -4.41 -17.85
C SER A 170 40.52 -3.57 -16.62
N PRO A 171 41.77 -3.60 -16.12
CA PRO A 171 42.23 -2.68 -15.08
C PRO A 171 42.25 -1.21 -15.55
N GLN A 172 42.00 -0.93 -16.83
CA GLN A 172 41.77 0.45 -17.29
C GLN A 172 40.55 1.10 -16.63
N ILE A 173 39.49 0.33 -16.32
CA ILE A 173 38.24 0.89 -15.77
C ILE A 173 38.45 1.55 -14.41
N GLN A 174 39.47 1.14 -13.65
CA GLN A 174 39.85 1.74 -12.37
C GLN A 174 40.16 3.25 -12.51
N LYS A 175 40.78 3.63 -13.64
CA LYS A 175 41.14 5.03 -13.95
C LYS A 175 39.94 5.81 -14.47
N ASP A 176 39.12 5.19 -15.32
CA ASP A 176 37.88 5.78 -15.84
C ASP A 176 36.85 6.03 -14.71
N PHE A 177 36.68 5.07 -13.79
CA PHE A 177 35.79 5.18 -12.64
C PHE A 177 36.29 6.21 -11.63
N ALA A 178 37.60 6.25 -11.31
CA ALA A 178 38.16 7.28 -10.44
C ALA A 178 38.03 8.69 -11.03
N TYR A 179 38.18 8.84 -12.36
CA TYR A 179 37.95 10.12 -13.05
C TYR A 179 36.48 10.55 -12.96
N TYR A 180 35.56 9.64 -13.25
CA TYR A 180 34.11 9.84 -13.12
C TYR A 180 33.69 10.24 -11.69
N ALA A 181 34.11 9.47 -10.68
CA ALA A 181 33.90 9.77 -9.28
C ALA A 181 34.41 11.19 -8.92
N SER A 182 35.59 11.58 -9.43
CA SER A 182 36.14 12.93 -9.24
C SER A 182 35.23 14.04 -9.73
N LEU A 183 34.48 13.81 -10.82
CA LEU A 183 33.50 14.79 -11.34
C LEU A 183 32.28 14.85 -10.43
N CYS A 184 31.69 13.72 -10.04
CA CYS A 184 30.55 13.69 -9.13
C CYS A 184 30.86 14.34 -7.77
N PHE A 185 32.02 14.04 -7.18
CA PHE A 185 32.46 14.71 -5.95
C PHE A 185 32.67 16.22 -6.15
N LYS A 186 33.24 16.64 -7.29
CA LYS A 186 33.46 18.07 -7.62
C LYS A 186 32.15 18.85 -7.76
N TYR A 187 31.15 18.31 -8.43
CA TYR A 187 29.92 19.02 -8.78
C TYR A 187 28.81 18.92 -7.73
N TYR A 188 28.80 17.87 -6.90
CA TYR A 188 27.67 17.57 -6.00
C TYR A 188 28.05 17.39 -4.53
N GLY A 189 29.32 17.11 -4.20
CA GLY A 189 29.73 16.78 -2.83
C GLY A 189 29.68 17.95 -1.84
N ASP A 190 29.46 19.17 -2.33
CA ASP A 190 29.08 20.33 -1.51
C ASP A 190 27.74 20.08 -0.79
N ARG A 191 26.77 19.41 -1.44
CA ARG A 191 25.44 19.07 -0.91
C ARG A 191 25.28 17.59 -0.51
N VAL A 192 25.79 16.66 -1.32
CA VAL A 192 25.73 15.21 -1.04
C VAL A 192 26.65 14.84 0.13
N LYS A 193 26.13 14.11 1.12
CA LYS A 193 26.87 13.68 2.32
C LYS A 193 27.06 12.17 2.45
N TYR A 194 26.34 11.36 1.68
CA TYR A 194 26.50 9.90 1.67
C TYR A 194 26.73 9.43 0.24
N TRP A 195 27.86 8.75 0.02
CA TRP A 195 28.31 8.27 -1.29
C TRP A 195 28.46 6.74 -1.29
N ILE A 196 27.68 6.04 -2.11
CA ILE A 196 27.96 4.66 -2.51
C ILE A 196 28.81 4.69 -3.77
N THR A 197 29.89 3.92 -3.77
CA THR A 197 30.74 3.74 -4.96
C THR A 197 30.06 2.84 -5.99
N ILE A 198 29.78 1.60 -5.65
CA ILE A 198 29.18 0.60 -6.54
C ILE A 198 28.01 -0.06 -5.80
N ASN A 199 26.88 -0.27 -6.49
CA ASN A 199 25.80 -1.13 -5.97
C ASN A 199 26.05 -2.59 -6.37
N GLU A 200 25.99 -3.49 -5.39
CA GLU A 200 26.02 -4.95 -5.51
C GLU A 200 27.02 -5.50 -6.54
N PRO A 201 28.33 -5.22 -6.38
CA PRO A 201 29.35 -5.70 -7.30
C PRO A 201 29.41 -7.23 -7.36
N ASN A 202 28.98 -7.93 -6.29
CA ASN A 202 28.80 -9.37 -6.26
C ASN A 202 27.71 -9.86 -7.22
N VAL A 203 26.59 -9.13 -7.32
CA VAL A 203 25.51 -9.46 -8.26
C VAL A 203 25.95 -9.20 -9.69
N VAL A 204 26.68 -8.11 -9.97
CA VAL A 204 27.21 -7.83 -11.33
C VAL A 204 28.24 -8.88 -11.75
N ALA A 205 29.20 -9.23 -10.90
CA ALA A 205 30.23 -10.22 -11.21
C ALA A 205 29.63 -11.60 -11.52
N ILE A 206 28.55 -11.99 -10.82
CA ILE A 206 27.86 -13.27 -11.05
C ILE A 206 26.90 -13.18 -12.26
N ARG A 207 25.97 -12.23 -12.28
CA ARG A 207 24.93 -12.18 -13.33
C ARG A 207 25.45 -11.73 -14.69
N GLY A 208 26.46 -10.86 -14.73
CA GLY A 208 27.06 -10.36 -15.98
C GLY A 208 28.11 -11.27 -16.59
N TYR A 209 28.86 -12.00 -15.74
CA TYR A 209 30.10 -12.71 -16.13
C TYR A 209 30.19 -14.18 -15.68
N ARG A 210 29.26 -14.70 -14.84
CA ARG A 210 29.12 -16.14 -14.56
C ARG A 210 27.95 -16.75 -15.30
N SER A 211 26.73 -16.23 -15.15
CA SER A 211 25.52 -16.76 -15.82
C SER A 211 25.09 -15.98 -17.06
N GLY A 212 25.63 -14.77 -17.27
CA GLY A 212 25.39 -13.93 -18.45
C GLY A 212 23.93 -13.49 -18.64
N ILE A 213 23.12 -13.49 -17.59
CA ILE A 213 21.72 -13.01 -17.61
C ILE A 213 21.61 -11.48 -17.48
N TYR A 214 22.70 -10.79 -17.13
CA TYR A 214 22.86 -9.34 -17.15
C TYR A 214 23.92 -8.95 -18.19
N PRO A 215 23.99 -7.68 -18.64
CA PRO A 215 25.11 -7.20 -19.45
C PRO A 215 26.48 -7.42 -18.76
N PRO A 216 27.55 -7.70 -19.52
CA PRO A 216 27.63 -7.81 -20.98
C PRO A 216 27.31 -9.22 -21.54
N ALA A 217 26.50 -10.01 -20.83
CA ALA A 217 26.02 -11.34 -21.25
C ALA A 217 27.13 -12.38 -21.49
N ARG A 218 28.04 -12.53 -20.52
CA ARG A 218 29.22 -13.41 -20.63
C ARG A 218 29.10 -14.62 -19.72
N CYS A 219 29.32 -15.80 -20.28
CA CYS A 219 29.32 -17.08 -19.58
C CYS A 219 29.88 -18.23 -20.44
N SER A 220 30.22 -19.34 -19.78
CA SER A 220 30.48 -20.65 -20.35
C SER A 220 29.17 -21.44 -20.47
N ALA A 221 29.06 -22.35 -21.46
CA ALA A 221 27.82 -23.07 -21.80
C ALA A 221 27.18 -23.90 -20.67
N THR A 222 27.91 -24.22 -19.59
CA THR A 222 27.39 -24.93 -18.41
C THR A 222 26.68 -24.01 -17.40
N PHE A 223 26.76 -22.69 -17.56
CA PHE A 223 26.19 -21.69 -16.65
C PHE A 223 25.13 -20.78 -17.31
N GLY A 224 25.07 -20.75 -18.64
CA GLY A 224 24.10 -19.96 -19.39
C GLY A 224 24.31 -20.05 -20.91
N ASN A 225 23.48 -19.36 -21.68
CA ASN A 225 23.46 -19.40 -23.15
C ASN A 225 24.18 -18.19 -23.77
N CYS A 226 25.48 -18.06 -23.52
CA CYS A 226 26.29 -16.93 -23.99
C CYS A 226 27.14 -17.28 -25.22
N SER A 227 27.43 -16.28 -26.06
CA SER A 227 28.31 -16.43 -27.22
C SER A 227 29.80 -16.39 -26.88
N SER A 228 30.18 -15.88 -25.71
CA SER A 228 31.54 -15.89 -25.18
C SER A 228 31.55 -15.62 -23.67
N GLY A 229 32.65 -15.93 -23.00
CA GLY A 229 32.87 -15.74 -21.57
C GLY A 229 33.74 -16.85 -20.99
N ASP A 230 34.13 -16.71 -19.72
CA ASP A 230 34.69 -17.78 -18.90
C ASP A 230 34.13 -17.65 -17.48
N SER A 231 33.07 -18.41 -17.20
CA SER A 231 32.32 -18.36 -15.93
C SER A 231 33.15 -18.67 -14.69
N GLU A 232 34.30 -19.36 -14.84
CA GLU A 232 35.18 -19.69 -13.72
C GLU A 232 36.24 -18.61 -13.47
N ARG A 233 36.51 -17.74 -14.45
CA ARG A 233 37.62 -16.78 -14.39
C ARG A 233 37.20 -15.31 -14.46
N GLU A 234 36.28 -14.97 -15.35
CA GLU A 234 35.87 -13.58 -15.58
C GLU A 234 35.27 -12.92 -14.32
N PRO A 235 34.41 -13.59 -13.51
CA PRO A 235 33.90 -13.01 -12.26
C PRO A 235 35.01 -12.60 -11.29
N LEU A 236 36.11 -13.38 -11.21
CA LEU A 236 37.25 -13.09 -10.33
C LEU A 236 38.02 -11.84 -10.78
N ILE A 237 38.19 -11.66 -12.09
CA ILE A 237 38.82 -10.47 -12.69
C ILE A 237 37.93 -9.23 -12.50
N VAL A 238 36.63 -9.36 -12.76
CA VAL A 238 35.64 -8.28 -12.61
C VAL A 238 35.57 -7.79 -11.16
N ALA A 239 35.45 -8.71 -10.19
CA ALA A 239 35.42 -8.35 -8.79
C ALA A 239 36.72 -7.65 -8.34
N HIS A 240 37.88 -8.14 -8.78
CA HIS A 240 39.17 -7.51 -8.49
C HIS A 240 39.23 -6.06 -9.02
N ASN A 241 38.81 -5.83 -10.27
CA ASN A 241 38.75 -4.49 -10.83
C ASN A 241 37.73 -3.58 -10.13
N MET A 242 36.59 -4.11 -9.68
CA MET A 242 35.61 -3.36 -8.88
C MET A 242 36.15 -2.96 -7.50
N ILE A 243 36.83 -3.87 -6.79
CA ILE A 243 37.48 -3.60 -5.49
C ILE A 243 38.52 -2.49 -5.62
N LEU A 244 39.40 -2.56 -6.63
CA LEU A 244 40.41 -1.53 -6.88
C LEU A 244 39.78 -0.20 -7.35
N SER A 245 38.67 -0.24 -8.10
CA SER A 245 37.93 0.95 -8.53
C SER A 245 37.25 1.65 -7.34
N HIS A 246 36.61 0.89 -6.45
CA HIS A 246 36.09 1.36 -5.17
C HIS A 246 37.19 2.06 -4.37
N SER A 247 38.30 1.35 -4.14
CA SER A 247 39.42 1.86 -3.34
C SER A 247 40.04 3.14 -3.94
N ALA A 248 40.20 3.20 -5.27
CA ALA A 248 40.67 4.40 -5.96
C ALA A 248 39.72 5.59 -5.79
N ALA A 249 38.39 5.36 -5.82
CA ALA A 249 37.40 6.41 -5.57
C ALA A 249 37.39 6.87 -4.11
N VAL A 250 37.52 5.95 -3.13
CA VAL A 250 37.62 6.30 -1.71
C VAL A 250 38.89 7.09 -1.41
N GLY A 251 40.07 6.60 -1.82
CA GLY A 251 41.33 7.30 -1.60
C GLY A 251 41.35 8.71 -2.20
N LEU A 252 40.81 8.87 -3.41
CA LEU A 252 40.58 10.16 -4.06
C LEU A 252 39.62 11.06 -3.25
N TYR A 253 38.51 10.51 -2.75
CA TYR A 253 37.55 11.25 -1.93
C TYR A 253 38.20 11.75 -0.64
N ARG A 254 38.87 10.87 0.12
CA ARG A 254 39.60 11.21 1.35
C ARG A 254 40.64 12.30 1.11
N ALA A 255 41.52 12.12 0.13
CA ALA A 255 42.66 12.99 -0.11
C ALA A 255 42.29 14.39 -0.62
N LYS A 256 41.21 14.53 -1.40
CA LYS A 256 40.90 15.79 -2.12
C LYS A 256 39.62 16.49 -1.66
N TYR A 257 38.62 15.74 -1.18
CA TYR A 257 37.25 16.24 -1.04
C TYR A 257 36.71 16.14 0.40
N GLN A 258 36.91 15.01 1.09
CA GLN A 258 36.28 14.72 2.38
C GLN A 258 36.55 15.79 3.46
N GLY A 259 37.80 16.25 3.61
CA GLY A 259 38.16 17.29 4.59
C GLY A 259 37.45 18.64 4.39
N LYS A 260 36.93 18.92 3.19
CA LYS A 260 36.13 20.12 2.89
C LYS A 260 34.63 19.84 2.88
N GLN A 261 34.23 18.70 2.31
CA GLN A 261 32.83 18.36 2.06
C GLN A 261 32.13 17.68 3.23
N LYS A 262 32.89 17.05 4.13
CA LYS A 262 32.44 16.39 5.37
C LYS A 262 31.37 15.30 5.17
N GLY A 263 31.32 14.68 3.99
CA GLY A 263 30.49 13.49 3.74
C GLY A 263 31.25 12.20 4.01
N ASN A 264 30.50 11.09 4.02
CA ASN A 264 30.98 9.73 4.16
C ASN A 264 30.91 8.97 2.83
N ILE A 265 31.82 8.00 2.62
CA ILE A 265 31.85 7.15 1.43
C ILE A 265 31.92 5.66 1.77
N GLY A 266 31.22 4.83 0.99
CA GLY A 266 31.11 3.39 1.21
C GLY A 266 30.77 2.61 -0.06
N ILE A 267 30.24 1.41 0.13
CA ILE A 267 29.81 0.48 -0.92
C ILE A 267 28.52 -0.22 -0.46
N ALA A 268 27.62 -0.55 -1.39
CA ALA A 268 26.40 -1.30 -1.08
C ALA A 268 26.55 -2.73 -1.62
N ILE A 269 26.34 -3.74 -0.77
CA ILE A 269 26.53 -5.15 -1.10
C ILE A 269 25.21 -5.91 -0.94
N ASN A 270 24.92 -6.83 -1.87
CA ASN A 270 23.81 -7.76 -1.72
C ASN A 270 24.15 -8.76 -0.61
N ALA A 271 23.46 -8.64 0.52
CA ALA A 271 23.80 -9.27 1.80
C ALA A 271 22.82 -10.40 2.12
N VAL A 272 22.92 -11.50 1.38
CA VAL A 272 22.15 -12.73 1.62
C VAL A 272 22.62 -13.41 2.90
N TRP A 273 21.70 -13.79 3.79
CA TRP A 273 22.04 -14.62 4.95
C TRP A 273 22.01 -16.12 4.58
N TYR A 274 22.89 -16.91 5.21
CA TYR A 274 23.04 -18.34 4.95
C TYR A 274 22.92 -19.13 6.25
N GLU A 275 21.87 -19.94 6.36
CA GLU A 275 21.71 -20.93 7.43
C GLU A 275 22.42 -22.24 7.05
N PRO A 276 23.07 -22.95 7.99
CA PRO A 276 23.56 -24.30 7.70
C PRO A 276 22.37 -25.27 7.58
N ILE A 277 22.32 -26.08 6.53
CA ILE A 277 21.17 -26.98 6.30
C ILE A 277 21.01 -28.01 7.44
N SER A 278 22.11 -28.41 8.07
CA SER A 278 22.10 -29.30 9.24
C SER A 278 23.02 -28.78 10.36
N ASN A 279 22.96 -29.43 11.51
CA ASN A 279 23.84 -29.10 12.64
C ASN A 279 25.29 -29.60 12.48
N SER A 280 25.64 -30.25 11.37
CA SER A 280 27.00 -30.75 11.10
C SER A 280 28.05 -29.63 11.07
N SER A 281 29.30 -29.97 11.37
CA SER A 281 30.42 -29.03 11.24
C SER A 281 30.66 -28.64 9.78
N GLN A 282 30.43 -29.57 8.85
CA GLN A 282 30.58 -29.38 7.41
C GLN A 282 29.61 -28.33 6.87
N ASP A 283 28.32 -28.40 7.24
CA ASP A 283 27.30 -27.45 6.76
C ASP A 283 27.45 -26.06 7.40
N LYS A 284 27.92 -25.99 8.66
CA LYS A 284 28.31 -24.73 9.31
C LYS A 284 29.46 -24.05 8.57
N LEU A 285 30.52 -24.79 8.28
CA LEU A 285 31.60 -24.32 7.42
C LEU A 285 31.12 -23.99 5.99
N ALA A 286 30.09 -24.66 5.47
CA ALA A 286 29.51 -24.34 4.16
C ALA A 286 28.75 -23.01 4.15
N ALA A 287 28.03 -22.66 5.22
CA ALA A 287 27.42 -21.34 5.39
C ALA A 287 28.48 -20.22 5.51
N GLU A 288 29.59 -20.47 6.21
CA GLU A 288 30.73 -19.54 6.28
C GLU A 288 31.43 -19.38 4.93
N ARG A 289 31.62 -20.47 4.16
CA ARG A 289 32.09 -20.39 2.77
C ARG A 289 31.13 -19.65 1.86
N ALA A 290 29.82 -19.82 2.03
CA ALA A 290 28.80 -19.11 1.24
C ALA A 290 28.89 -17.59 1.45
N GLN A 291 29.05 -17.12 2.69
CA GLN A 291 29.35 -15.71 2.96
C GLN A 291 30.69 -15.27 2.35
N SER A 292 31.70 -16.14 2.40
CA SER A 292 33.04 -15.87 1.89
C SER A 292 33.08 -15.68 0.38
N PHE A 293 32.36 -16.49 -0.39
CA PHE A 293 32.30 -16.42 -1.85
C PHE A 293 31.25 -15.45 -2.39
N TYR A 294 30.42 -14.83 -1.55
CA TYR A 294 29.36 -13.91 -1.98
C TYR A 294 29.52 -12.47 -1.47
N MET A 295 29.60 -12.26 -0.16
CA MET A 295 29.61 -10.92 0.46
C MET A 295 31.02 -10.52 0.90
N ASN A 296 31.70 -11.38 1.66
CA ASN A 296 33.05 -11.08 2.16
C ASN A 296 34.09 -11.07 1.03
N TRP A 297 33.80 -11.70 -0.12
CA TRP A 297 34.57 -11.59 -1.36
C TRP A 297 34.91 -10.14 -1.72
N PHE A 298 34.04 -9.18 -1.38
CA PHE A 298 34.26 -7.75 -1.55
C PHE A 298 34.65 -7.05 -0.24
N LEU A 299 33.99 -7.36 0.88
CA LEU A 299 34.23 -6.66 2.15
C LEU A 299 35.59 -6.97 2.79
N ASP A 300 36.07 -8.22 2.75
CA ASP A 300 37.38 -8.57 3.31
C ASP A 300 38.54 -7.87 2.56
N PRO A 301 38.57 -7.81 1.21
CA PRO A 301 39.55 -6.99 0.50
C PRO A 301 39.50 -5.50 0.86
N ILE A 302 38.30 -4.93 0.99
CA ILE A 302 38.13 -3.50 1.29
C ILE A 302 38.56 -3.15 2.72
N LEU A 303 38.29 -4.02 3.70
CA LEU A 303 38.51 -3.75 5.12
C LEU A 303 39.78 -4.39 5.71
N PHE A 304 40.31 -5.45 5.10
CA PHE A 304 41.49 -6.19 5.54
C PHE A 304 42.60 -6.29 4.48
N GLY A 305 42.42 -5.69 3.28
CA GLY A 305 43.41 -5.69 2.20
C GLY A 305 43.63 -7.03 1.49
N LYS A 306 42.82 -8.06 1.79
CA LYS A 306 43.02 -9.44 1.33
C LYS A 306 41.69 -10.16 1.08
N TYR A 307 41.69 -11.10 0.15
CA TYR A 307 40.54 -12.03 -0.01
C TYR A 307 40.35 -12.93 1.23
N PRO A 308 39.13 -13.46 1.45
CA PRO A 308 38.88 -14.47 2.48
C PRO A 308 39.80 -15.69 2.35
N GLU A 309 40.18 -16.29 3.47
CA GLU A 309 41.11 -17.43 3.48
C GLU A 309 40.46 -18.71 2.91
N GLU A 310 39.14 -18.80 3.03
CA GLU A 310 38.25 -19.77 2.39
C GLU A 310 38.34 -19.71 0.87
N MET A 311 38.38 -18.49 0.30
CA MET A 311 38.58 -18.30 -1.14
C MET A 311 40.01 -18.68 -1.55
N LYS A 312 41.03 -18.24 -0.80
CA LYS A 312 42.43 -18.55 -1.13
C LYS A 312 42.74 -20.05 -1.10
N SER A 313 42.26 -20.75 -0.09
CA SER A 313 42.51 -22.18 0.09
C SER A 313 41.88 -23.05 -1.01
N ILE A 314 40.70 -22.66 -1.52
CA ILE A 314 40.03 -23.37 -2.62
C ILE A 314 40.59 -22.94 -3.98
N LEU A 315 40.81 -21.64 -4.20
CA LEU A 315 41.12 -21.08 -5.52
C LEU A 315 42.61 -21.04 -5.85
N GLY A 316 43.48 -20.81 -4.86
CA GLY A 316 44.91 -20.60 -5.06
C GLY A 316 45.17 -19.51 -6.12
N SER A 317 46.02 -19.84 -7.10
CA SER A 317 46.41 -18.95 -8.20
C SER A 317 45.31 -18.61 -9.22
N LEU A 318 44.05 -18.99 -8.98
CA LEU A 318 42.90 -18.48 -9.74
C LEU A 318 42.44 -17.10 -9.24
N LEU A 319 42.73 -16.73 -7.98
CA LEU A 319 42.51 -15.36 -7.49
C LEU A 319 43.57 -14.41 -8.07
N PRO A 320 43.20 -13.24 -8.60
CA PRO A 320 44.17 -12.23 -9.00
C PRO A 320 44.87 -11.62 -7.79
N GLU A 321 46.18 -11.39 -7.88
CA GLU A 321 46.97 -10.77 -6.80
C GLU A 321 46.79 -9.24 -6.77
N PHE A 322 46.70 -8.66 -5.57
CA PHE A 322 46.62 -7.21 -5.40
C PHE A 322 48.00 -6.56 -5.63
N SER A 323 48.08 -5.74 -6.67
CA SER A 323 49.34 -5.15 -7.17
C SER A 323 49.93 -4.01 -6.33
N TYR A 324 49.21 -3.55 -5.30
CA TYR A 324 49.65 -2.55 -4.33
C TYR A 324 48.82 -2.67 -3.04
N ASP A 325 49.34 -2.21 -1.90
CA ASP A 325 48.52 -2.05 -0.70
C ASP A 325 47.62 -0.81 -0.82
N TYR A 326 46.34 -1.02 -0.56
CA TYR A 326 45.30 0.00 -0.57
C TYR A 326 44.38 -0.08 0.67
N SER A 327 44.69 -0.97 1.61
CA SER A 327 43.88 -1.26 2.80
C SER A 327 43.57 -0.01 3.64
N SER A 328 44.51 0.94 3.67
CA SER A 328 44.39 2.24 4.33
C SER A 328 43.29 3.17 3.79
N ASN A 329 42.71 2.89 2.61
CA ASN A 329 41.55 3.64 2.11
C ASN A 329 40.26 3.26 2.86
N GLY A 330 40.05 1.96 3.10
CA GLY A 330 38.87 1.41 3.76
C GLY A 330 37.53 1.92 3.21
N LEU A 331 36.56 2.08 4.10
CA LEU A 331 35.29 2.78 3.88
C LEU A 331 34.82 3.45 5.17
N ASP A 332 33.82 4.34 5.08
CA ASP A 332 33.20 4.99 6.25
C ASP A 332 31.91 4.27 6.72
N PHE A 333 31.25 3.53 5.82
CA PHE A 333 30.05 2.76 6.11
C PHE A 333 29.86 1.59 5.14
N ILE A 334 29.10 0.58 5.57
CA ILE A 334 28.64 -0.55 4.76
C ILE A 334 27.16 -0.32 4.40
N GLY A 335 26.84 -0.33 3.11
CA GLY A 335 25.46 -0.41 2.61
C GLY A 335 25.01 -1.87 2.54
N ILE A 336 23.88 -2.19 3.16
CA ILE A 336 23.30 -3.52 3.23
C ILE A 336 22.06 -3.54 2.32
N ASN A 337 22.13 -4.32 1.25
CA ASN A 337 20.96 -4.66 0.45
C ASN A 337 20.51 -6.06 0.86
N HIS A 338 19.47 -6.17 1.70
CA HIS A 338 19.01 -7.45 2.23
C HIS A 338 17.56 -7.70 1.83
N TYR A 339 17.32 -8.87 1.24
CA TYR A 339 16.01 -9.27 0.72
C TYR A 339 15.57 -10.65 1.26
N THR A 340 16.51 -11.60 1.37
CA THR A 340 16.18 -13.00 1.68
C THR A 340 17.38 -13.77 2.22
N SER A 341 17.13 -15.02 2.57
CA SER A 341 18.10 -15.97 3.12
C SER A 341 17.99 -17.32 2.40
N PHE A 342 19.02 -18.16 2.51
CA PHE A 342 18.99 -19.54 2.00
C PHE A 342 19.67 -20.50 2.99
N TYR A 343 19.41 -21.80 2.84
CA TYR A 343 20.28 -22.82 3.41
C TYR A 343 21.53 -23.04 2.54
N ALA A 344 22.65 -23.32 3.20
CA ALA A 344 23.87 -23.83 2.60
C ALA A 344 24.12 -25.28 3.07
N LYS A 345 24.38 -26.18 2.12
CA LYS A 345 24.89 -27.53 2.39
C LYS A 345 26.35 -27.63 1.94
N ASP A 346 27.18 -28.41 2.65
CA ASP A 346 28.52 -28.76 2.16
C ASP A 346 28.48 -29.55 0.84
N CYS A 347 29.35 -29.15 -0.10
CA CYS A 347 29.70 -29.92 -1.30
C CYS A 347 31.22 -30.09 -1.49
N LEU A 348 32.04 -29.73 -0.49
CA LEU A 348 33.51 -29.86 -0.55
C LEU A 348 33.97 -31.24 -0.07
N HIS A 349 33.24 -31.82 0.89
CA HIS A 349 33.50 -33.15 1.45
C HIS A 349 32.31 -34.09 1.32
N SER A 350 31.14 -33.56 0.93
CA SER A 350 29.86 -34.27 0.85
C SER A 350 29.32 -34.29 -0.58
N THR A 351 28.52 -35.31 -0.94
CA THR A 351 27.88 -35.39 -2.27
C THR A 351 26.70 -34.42 -2.39
N CYS A 352 26.63 -33.71 -3.52
CA CYS A 352 25.57 -32.77 -3.86
C CYS A 352 24.93 -33.07 -5.22
N VAL A 353 23.67 -32.71 -5.36
CA VAL A 353 22.99 -32.59 -6.65
C VAL A 353 23.42 -31.30 -7.37
N GLN A 354 23.16 -31.20 -8.67
CA GLN A 354 23.46 -29.99 -9.43
C GLN A 354 22.59 -28.82 -8.98
N GLY A 355 23.19 -27.65 -8.76
CA GLY A 355 22.51 -26.44 -8.27
C GLY A 355 23.50 -25.29 -8.04
N PRO A 356 23.03 -24.11 -7.59
CA PRO A 356 23.89 -22.94 -7.39
C PRO A 356 24.87 -23.12 -6.23
N GLY A 357 26.08 -22.57 -6.36
CA GLY A 357 27.12 -22.57 -5.32
C GLY A 357 28.13 -23.72 -5.41
N ILE A 358 27.85 -24.77 -6.20
CA ILE A 358 28.60 -26.04 -6.11
C ILE A 358 29.90 -26.06 -6.91
N SER A 359 30.16 -25.09 -7.79
CA SER A 359 31.40 -25.05 -8.57
C SER A 359 32.60 -24.67 -7.69
N LYS A 360 33.81 -24.92 -8.21
CA LYS A 360 35.06 -24.55 -7.54
C LYS A 360 35.10 -23.05 -7.23
N THR A 361 34.67 -22.22 -8.18
CA THR A 361 34.75 -20.76 -8.08
C THR A 361 33.51 -20.11 -7.46
N GLU A 362 32.56 -20.92 -7.01
CA GLU A 362 31.52 -20.53 -6.04
C GLU A 362 31.81 -21.05 -4.61
N GLY A 363 32.79 -21.93 -4.40
CA GLY A 363 33.22 -22.35 -3.06
C GLY A 363 32.64 -23.67 -2.54
N TYR A 364 32.09 -24.50 -3.43
CA TYR A 364 31.59 -25.85 -3.11
C TYR A 364 30.55 -25.88 -1.98
N TYR A 365 29.44 -25.16 -2.14
CA TYR A 365 28.26 -25.26 -1.27
C TYR A 365 26.97 -25.34 -2.10
N LEU A 366 25.97 -26.12 -1.71
CA LEU A 366 24.67 -26.08 -2.39
C LEU A 366 23.78 -25.05 -1.73
N ARG A 367 23.42 -24.00 -2.46
CA ARG A 367 22.40 -23.03 -2.05
C ARG A 367 21.01 -23.60 -2.33
N THR A 368 20.17 -23.71 -1.31
CA THR A 368 18.76 -24.11 -1.44
C THR A 368 17.87 -23.27 -0.54
N ALA A 369 16.67 -22.89 -1.00
CA ALA A 369 15.66 -22.31 -0.12
C ALA A 369 14.93 -23.37 0.72
N ILE A 370 15.01 -24.64 0.31
CA ILE A 370 14.23 -25.76 0.86
C ILE A 370 15.12 -26.67 1.68
N LYS A 371 14.63 -27.04 2.87
CA LYS A 371 15.18 -28.04 3.77
C LYS A 371 14.05 -28.97 4.20
N ASP A 372 14.24 -30.29 4.10
CA ASP A 372 13.25 -31.29 4.54
C ASP A 372 11.83 -31.06 3.94
N ASN A 373 11.79 -30.58 2.68
CA ASN A 373 10.61 -30.11 1.93
C ASN A 373 9.90 -28.85 2.47
N ILE A 374 10.48 -28.15 3.45
CA ILE A 374 9.99 -26.89 4.02
C ILE A 374 10.87 -25.73 3.49
N PRO A 375 10.30 -24.62 2.99
CA PRO A 375 11.07 -23.44 2.63
C PRO A 375 11.59 -22.69 3.88
N ILE A 376 12.70 -21.97 3.74
CA ILE A 376 13.32 -21.19 4.83
C ILE A 376 12.42 -20.06 5.38
N GLY A 377 11.48 -19.59 4.57
CA GLY A 377 10.51 -18.55 4.89
C GLY A 377 9.33 -18.59 3.92
N GLU A 378 8.38 -17.66 4.06
CA GLU A 378 7.21 -17.56 3.18
C GLU A 378 7.65 -17.25 1.74
N SER A 379 7.12 -17.99 0.76
CA SER A 379 7.43 -17.78 -0.66
C SER A 379 6.63 -16.61 -1.23
N THR A 380 7.31 -15.67 -1.88
CA THR A 380 6.71 -14.46 -2.46
C THR A 380 6.23 -14.71 -3.90
N ALA A 381 5.81 -13.66 -4.63
CA ALA A 381 5.47 -13.78 -6.05
C ALA A 381 6.69 -13.95 -6.98
N VAL A 382 7.90 -14.20 -6.42
CA VAL A 382 9.16 -14.32 -7.15
C VAL A 382 9.99 -15.48 -6.61
N ASP A 383 10.24 -16.49 -7.45
CA ASP A 383 10.86 -17.79 -7.10
C ASP A 383 12.22 -17.76 -6.35
N TRP A 384 12.91 -16.60 -6.30
CA TRP A 384 14.17 -16.45 -5.56
C TRP A 384 14.03 -15.76 -4.19
N LEU A 385 12.84 -15.25 -3.85
CA LEU A 385 12.63 -14.34 -2.73
C LEU A 385 11.69 -14.97 -1.69
N TYR A 386 12.22 -15.17 -0.49
CA TYR A 386 11.54 -15.76 0.66
C TYR A 386 11.60 -14.83 1.88
N VAL A 387 10.49 -14.65 2.59
CA VAL A 387 10.38 -13.77 3.76
C VAL A 387 10.95 -14.47 4.98
N TYR A 388 12.15 -14.06 5.42
CA TYR A 388 12.84 -14.60 6.61
C TYR A 388 13.47 -13.49 7.46
N PRO A 389 12.69 -12.82 8.33
CA PRO A 389 13.13 -11.63 9.08
C PRO A 389 14.36 -11.86 9.98
N GLU A 390 14.52 -13.05 10.55
CA GLU A 390 15.66 -13.38 11.41
C GLU A 390 16.98 -13.37 10.65
N GLY A 391 16.96 -13.57 9.33
CA GLY A 391 18.13 -13.43 8.47
C GLY A 391 18.71 -12.02 8.48
N MET A 392 17.85 -11.00 8.65
CA MET A 392 18.27 -9.60 8.75
C MET A 392 18.97 -9.31 10.07
N GLU A 393 18.41 -9.77 11.19
CA GLU A 393 19.02 -9.63 12.52
C GLU A 393 20.39 -10.33 12.57
N LYS A 394 20.46 -11.56 12.05
CA LYS A 394 21.69 -12.36 11.97
C LYS A 394 22.72 -11.71 11.07
N MET A 395 22.33 -11.16 9.92
CA MET A 395 23.23 -10.44 9.00
C MET A 395 23.81 -9.17 9.64
N VAL A 396 22.97 -8.30 10.24
CA VAL A 396 23.45 -7.09 10.92
C VAL A 396 24.35 -7.44 12.11
N THR A 397 24.03 -8.49 12.85
CA THR A 397 24.86 -9.00 13.96
C THR A 397 26.19 -9.58 13.49
N TYR A 398 26.20 -10.31 12.37
CA TYR A 398 27.40 -10.84 11.74
C TYR A 398 28.34 -9.72 11.27
N LEU A 399 27.80 -8.73 10.55
CA LEU A 399 28.55 -7.57 10.06
C LEU A 399 29.12 -6.74 11.21
N LYS A 400 28.33 -6.47 12.25
CA LYS A 400 28.78 -5.85 13.50
C LYS A 400 29.98 -6.58 14.11
N ASN A 401 29.90 -7.91 14.22
CA ASN A 401 30.92 -8.71 14.90
C ASN A 401 32.19 -8.91 14.05
N ARG A 402 32.07 -9.12 12.73
CA ARG A 402 33.21 -9.30 11.81
C ARG A 402 33.94 -7.99 11.52
N PHE A 403 33.20 -6.91 11.29
CA PHE A 403 33.73 -5.64 10.79
C PHE A 403 33.74 -4.53 11.86
N ASN A 404 34.05 -4.90 13.11
CA ASN A 404 34.30 -3.98 14.23
C ASN A 404 33.22 -2.89 14.44
N ASN A 405 31.95 -3.26 14.27
CA ASN A 405 30.80 -2.34 14.35
C ASN A 405 30.95 -1.08 13.48
N THR A 406 31.54 -1.23 12.28
CA THR A 406 31.54 -0.21 11.22
C THR A 406 30.10 0.27 10.97
N PRO A 407 29.85 1.58 10.74
CA PRO A 407 28.51 2.09 10.48
C PRO A 407 27.80 1.35 9.33
N MET A 408 26.53 1.02 9.52
CA MET A 408 25.71 0.28 8.58
C MET A 408 24.48 1.08 8.20
N PHE A 409 24.12 1.08 6.91
CA PHE A 409 22.87 1.63 6.40
C PHE A 409 22.15 0.52 5.63
N ILE A 410 20.84 0.38 5.83
CA ILE A 410 20.03 -0.53 5.03
C ILE A 410 19.66 0.22 3.75
N THR A 411 20.32 -0.12 2.66
CA THR A 411 20.31 0.66 1.41
C THR A 411 19.32 0.15 0.38
N GLU A 412 18.93 -1.13 0.47
CA GLU A 412 17.80 -1.76 -0.22
C GLU A 412 17.19 -2.86 0.67
N ASN A 413 15.85 -2.91 0.74
CA ASN A 413 15.05 -3.95 1.39
C ASN A 413 13.61 -3.84 0.88
N GLY A 414 12.86 -4.93 0.82
CA GLY A 414 11.46 -4.97 0.41
C GLY A 414 11.04 -6.32 -0.18
N ASP A 415 9.80 -6.40 -0.65
CA ASP A 415 9.25 -7.55 -1.38
C ASP A 415 8.59 -7.09 -2.70
N LEU A 416 8.45 -8.01 -3.67
CA LEU A 416 7.67 -7.81 -4.88
C LEU A 416 6.38 -8.64 -4.83
N HIS A 417 5.26 -7.98 -4.57
CA HIS A 417 3.95 -8.51 -4.93
C HIS A 417 3.69 -8.28 -6.43
N HIS A 418 2.97 -9.20 -7.09
CA HIS A 418 2.53 -8.99 -8.48
C HIS A 418 1.73 -7.68 -8.61
N ILE A 419 1.80 -7.02 -9.77
CA ILE A 419 0.92 -5.88 -10.11
C ILE A 419 -0.47 -6.39 -10.57
N HIS A 420 -1.03 -7.28 -9.76
CA HIS A 420 -2.46 -7.52 -9.58
C HIS A 420 -2.70 -7.39 -8.08
N LYS A 421 -3.51 -6.40 -7.66
CA LYS A 421 -3.78 -5.99 -6.26
C LYS A 421 -2.70 -5.11 -5.58
N LEU A 422 -2.49 -3.91 -6.11
CA LEU A 422 -1.96 -2.76 -5.34
C LEU A 422 -2.92 -1.55 -5.31
N TYR A 423 -4.21 -1.79 -5.55
CA TYR A 423 -5.31 -0.85 -5.26
C TYR A 423 -6.59 -1.53 -4.73
N GLU A 424 -6.51 -2.82 -4.41
CA GLU A 424 -7.45 -3.51 -3.52
C GLU A 424 -6.75 -3.66 -2.15
N GLY A 425 -7.53 -3.86 -1.09
CA GLY A 425 -7.06 -3.70 0.29
C GLY A 425 -6.04 -4.73 0.77
N ALA A 426 -5.59 -4.56 2.02
CA ALA A 426 -4.91 -5.62 2.75
C ALA A 426 -5.82 -6.86 2.82
N TYR A 427 -5.23 -8.03 2.58
CA TYR A 427 -5.89 -9.33 2.35
C TYR A 427 -6.84 -9.38 1.13
N LEU A 428 -6.50 -10.22 0.15
CA LEU A 428 -7.42 -11.19 -0.48
C LEU A 428 -6.64 -12.31 -1.21
N ALA A 429 -6.17 -13.26 -0.44
CA ALA A 429 -6.15 -14.68 -0.80
C ALA A 429 -6.57 -15.41 0.48
N ASP A 430 -7.64 -16.20 0.53
CA ASP A 430 -8.44 -16.77 -0.57
C ASP A 430 -9.49 -15.83 -1.22
N GLY A 431 -10.29 -16.40 -2.13
CA GLY A 431 -11.41 -15.74 -2.82
C GLY A 431 -12.68 -15.52 -1.99
N LYS A 432 -12.55 -15.05 -0.74
CA LYS A 432 -13.66 -14.58 0.11
C LYS A 432 -13.32 -13.20 0.63
N GLY A 433 -14.22 -12.23 0.47
CA GLY A 433 -14.05 -10.86 0.95
C GLY A 433 -13.89 -10.77 2.47
N LEU A 434 -12.66 -10.84 2.99
CA LEU A 434 -12.38 -10.69 4.41
C LEU A 434 -12.62 -9.24 4.84
N SER A 435 -13.75 -9.03 5.52
CA SER A 435 -14.09 -7.76 6.15
C SER A 435 -13.12 -7.43 7.29
N ASN A 436 -13.20 -6.21 7.82
CA ASN A 436 -12.59 -5.89 9.12
C ASN A 436 -13.13 -6.78 10.26
N TRP A 437 -14.27 -7.46 10.08
CA TRP A 437 -14.89 -8.33 11.06
C TRP A 437 -14.35 -9.79 10.96
N ASP A 438 -13.94 -10.25 9.77
CA ASP A 438 -13.42 -11.62 9.54
C ASP A 438 -12.13 -11.89 10.33
N MET A 439 -11.27 -10.88 10.46
CA MET A 439 -10.06 -10.94 11.30
C MET A 439 -10.36 -11.23 12.79
N PHE A 440 -11.61 -11.09 13.24
CA PHE A 440 -12.00 -11.26 14.65
C PHE A 440 -13.00 -12.41 14.91
N SER A 441 -13.41 -13.19 13.90
CA SER A 441 -14.30 -14.35 14.11
C SER A 441 -13.57 -15.59 14.66
N HIS A 442 -12.29 -15.70 14.31
CA HIS A 442 -11.36 -16.75 14.69
C HIS A 442 -11.12 -16.73 16.21
N LYS A 443 -11.73 -17.68 16.92
CA LYS A 443 -11.36 -17.99 18.32
C LYS A 443 -10.39 -19.17 18.37
N PRO A 444 -9.42 -19.16 19.28
CA PRO A 444 -8.48 -20.27 19.40
C PRO A 444 -9.21 -21.57 19.75
N GLY A 445 -8.89 -22.63 19.01
CA GLY A 445 -9.28 -24.00 19.38
C GLY A 445 -8.62 -24.41 20.69
N ASN A 446 -9.21 -25.38 21.39
CA ASN A 446 -8.79 -25.80 22.73
C ASN A 446 -7.30 -26.19 22.80
N ILE A 447 -6.46 -25.28 23.30
CA ILE A 447 -5.15 -25.61 23.88
C ILE A 447 -5.27 -25.39 25.38
N ALA A 448 -5.11 -26.47 26.14
CA ALA A 448 -4.89 -26.41 27.58
C ALA A 448 -3.39 -26.35 27.86
N ASP A 449 -3.04 -25.82 29.03
CA ASP A 449 -1.69 -25.42 29.46
C ASP A 449 -1.15 -24.14 28.77
N GLY A 450 -0.35 -23.38 29.51
CA GLY A 450 -0.15 -21.95 29.29
C GLY A 450 1.24 -21.56 28.77
N SER A 451 1.28 -20.86 27.65
CA SER A 451 2.42 -20.02 27.25
C SER A 451 1.93 -18.79 26.48
N ASN A 452 2.64 -17.66 26.58
CA ASN A 452 2.19 -16.37 26.03
C ASN A 452 2.37 -16.33 24.50
N GLY A 453 1.28 -16.49 23.76
CA GLY A 453 1.29 -16.62 22.28
C GLY A 453 0.24 -15.79 21.54
N ASP A 454 -0.19 -14.65 22.08
CA ASP A 454 -1.26 -13.83 21.47
C ASP A 454 -0.73 -12.73 20.52
N THR A 455 -1.11 -12.83 19.24
CA THR A 455 -1.38 -11.69 18.33
C THR A 455 -0.23 -10.72 17.99
N ALA A 456 0.67 -11.10 17.08
CA ALA A 456 1.60 -10.16 16.43
C ALA A 456 0.98 -9.50 15.17
N VAL A 457 0.31 -10.29 14.33
CA VAL A 457 -0.22 -9.87 13.01
C VAL A 457 -1.42 -8.92 13.16
N ASP A 458 -2.38 -9.25 14.03
CA ASP A 458 -3.60 -8.45 14.19
C ASP A 458 -3.29 -7.02 14.66
N HIS A 459 -2.30 -6.88 15.54
CA HIS A 459 -1.80 -5.59 16.00
C HIS A 459 -1.16 -4.76 14.88
N TYR A 460 -0.56 -5.39 13.85
CA TYR A 460 0.02 -4.69 12.70
C TYR A 460 -1.05 -4.09 11.79
N HIS A 461 -2.11 -4.84 11.45
CA HIS A 461 -3.21 -4.33 10.62
C HIS A 461 -4.03 -3.26 11.35
N LEU A 462 -4.30 -3.46 12.65
CA LEU A 462 -4.86 -2.41 13.53
C LEU A 462 -3.98 -1.15 13.54
N TYR A 463 -2.64 -1.29 13.54
CA TYR A 463 -1.72 -0.15 13.51
C TYR A 463 -1.78 0.60 12.17
N LEU A 464 -1.76 -0.10 11.04
CA LEU A 464 -1.84 0.51 9.70
C LEU A 464 -3.12 1.33 9.49
N VAL A 465 -4.29 0.78 9.85
CA VAL A 465 -5.57 1.51 9.77
C VAL A 465 -5.57 2.71 10.72
N SER A 466 -5.01 2.56 11.93
CA SER A 466 -4.89 3.67 12.89
C SER A 466 -3.92 4.77 12.41
N ALA A 467 -2.88 4.42 11.65
CA ALA A 467 -1.96 5.36 11.01
C ALA A 467 -2.61 6.11 9.85
N LEU A 468 -3.38 5.44 8.98
CA LEU A 468 -4.17 6.09 7.93
C LEU A 468 -5.16 7.11 8.51
N LEU A 469 -5.91 6.71 9.55
CA LEU A 469 -6.82 7.60 10.28
C LEU A 469 -6.09 8.78 10.95
N HIS A 470 -4.81 8.63 11.30
CA HIS A 470 -3.96 9.71 11.84
C HIS A 470 -3.59 10.73 10.75
N GLY A 471 -3.20 10.25 9.55
CA GLY A 471 -2.88 11.09 8.39
C GLY A 471 -4.06 11.92 7.87
N PHE A 472 -5.28 11.35 7.90
CA PHE A 472 -6.49 12.14 7.59
C PHE A 472 -6.75 13.22 8.64
N THR A 473 -6.77 12.85 9.93
CA THR A 473 -7.19 13.76 11.02
C THR A 473 -6.24 14.92 11.27
N LEU A 474 -4.92 14.67 11.34
CA LEU A 474 -3.95 15.69 11.75
C LEU A 474 -3.28 16.41 10.57
N SER A 475 -2.87 15.67 9.54
CA SER A 475 -2.11 16.26 8.43
C SER A 475 -2.99 17.02 7.42
N ASN A 476 -4.26 16.62 7.30
CA ASN A 476 -5.18 17.15 6.28
C ASN A 476 -6.45 17.80 6.87
N GLY A 477 -6.67 17.72 8.19
CA GLY A 477 -7.89 18.22 8.85
C GLY A 477 -9.18 17.46 8.49
N ILE A 478 -9.06 16.28 7.88
CA ILE A 478 -10.19 15.47 7.42
C ILE A 478 -10.65 14.58 8.58
N GLN A 479 -11.87 14.81 9.07
CA GLN A 479 -12.45 13.99 10.14
C GLN A 479 -13.11 12.73 9.56
N PRO A 480 -12.57 11.51 9.81
CA PRO A 480 -13.18 10.27 9.35
C PRO A 480 -14.53 10.02 10.02
N PHE A 481 -15.48 9.58 9.20
CA PHE A 481 -16.67 8.80 9.54
C PHE A 481 -16.32 7.33 9.27
N VAL A 482 -16.65 6.40 10.18
CA VAL A 482 -16.32 4.97 10.03
C VAL A 482 -17.55 4.12 10.28
N SER A 483 -17.94 3.33 9.28
CA SER A 483 -18.92 2.24 9.38
C SER A 483 -18.23 0.96 9.88
N LEU A 484 -18.85 0.23 10.81
CA LEU A 484 -18.29 -1.03 11.32
C LEU A 484 -18.56 -2.22 10.38
N THR A 485 -19.71 -2.24 9.71
CA THR A 485 -20.15 -3.28 8.75
C THR A 485 -21.16 -2.68 7.76
N HIS A 486 -21.30 -3.28 6.59
CA HIS A 486 -22.23 -2.95 5.52
C HIS A 486 -23.06 -4.19 5.16
N TYR A 487 -22.82 -4.79 3.98
CA TYR A 487 -23.38 -6.09 3.57
C TYR A 487 -22.50 -7.27 4.02
N ASP A 488 -21.35 -7.00 4.64
CA ASP A 488 -20.28 -7.94 4.94
C ASP A 488 -20.35 -8.51 6.37
N ILE A 489 -20.39 -9.84 6.46
CA ILE A 489 -20.26 -10.61 7.70
C ILE A 489 -19.18 -11.67 7.53
N PRO A 490 -18.51 -12.09 8.62
CA PRO A 490 -17.56 -13.18 8.52
C PRO A 490 -18.23 -14.46 8.06
N GLN A 491 -17.72 -15.07 7.00
CA GLN A 491 -18.31 -16.30 6.46
C GLN A 491 -18.32 -17.41 7.51
N GLU A 492 -17.34 -17.42 8.43
CA GLU A 492 -17.31 -18.36 9.56
C GLU A 492 -18.53 -18.21 10.50
N LEU A 493 -19.11 -17.02 10.67
CA LEU A 493 -20.30 -16.81 11.51
C LEU A 493 -21.59 -17.20 10.78
N GLU A 494 -21.64 -17.02 9.45
CA GLU A 494 -22.72 -17.57 8.61
C GLU A 494 -22.66 -19.11 8.59
N ASP A 495 -21.48 -19.70 8.41
CA ASP A 495 -21.27 -21.16 8.41
C ASP A 495 -21.53 -21.79 9.79
N ARG A 496 -21.13 -21.12 10.89
CA ARG A 496 -21.23 -21.65 12.28
C ARG A 496 -22.64 -21.55 12.86
N TYR A 497 -23.43 -20.52 12.51
CA TYR A 497 -24.78 -20.35 13.08
C TYR A 497 -25.79 -19.56 12.21
N GLY A 498 -25.50 -19.30 10.93
CA GLY A 498 -26.38 -18.51 10.06
C GLY A 498 -26.35 -17.00 10.33
N GLY A 499 -25.24 -16.48 10.87
CA GLY A 499 -24.95 -15.04 10.93
C GLY A 499 -26.10 -14.21 11.47
N TRP A 500 -26.65 -13.31 10.66
CA TRP A 500 -27.74 -12.41 11.06
C TRP A 500 -29.07 -13.11 11.40
N LEU A 501 -29.26 -14.39 11.07
CA LEU A 501 -30.42 -15.17 11.50
C LEU A 501 -30.36 -15.55 12.99
N SER A 502 -29.15 -15.58 13.58
CA SER A 502 -28.94 -16.00 14.95
C SER A 502 -28.80 -14.83 15.92
N PRO A 503 -29.47 -14.83 17.08
CA PRO A 503 -29.25 -13.80 18.12
C PRO A 503 -27.84 -13.85 18.73
N GLN A 504 -27.02 -14.86 18.44
CA GLN A 504 -25.61 -14.88 18.85
C GLN A 504 -24.78 -13.78 18.18
N ILE A 505 -25.13 -13.36 16.95
CA ILE A 505 -24.44 -12.29 16.20
C ILE A 505 -24.37 -10.98 17.00
N GLN A 506 -25.36 -10.72 17.85
CA GLN A 506 -25.46 -9.51 18.67
C GLN A 506 -24.27 -9.38 19.65
N LYS A 507 -23.78 -10.51 20.18
CA LYS A 507 -22.64 -10.53 21.10
C LYS A 507 -21.32 -10.39 20.36
N ASP A 508 -21.21 -11.09 19.23
CA ASP A 508 -19.97 -11.15 18.45
C ASP A 508 -19.74 -9.80 17.72
N PHE A 509 -20.81 -9.16 17.23
CA PHE A 509 -20.79 -7.78 16.72
C PHE A 509 -20.48 -6.76 17.82
N ALA A 510 -21.08 -6.86 19.01
CA ALA A 510 -20.76 -5.97 20.13
C ALA A 510 -19.29 -6.12 20.60
N TYR A 511 -18.73 -7.33 20.53
CA TYR A 511 -17.31 -7.58 20.79
C TYR A 511 -16.41 -6.94 19.72
N TYR A 512 -16.71 -7.15 18.43
CA TYR A 512 -16.00 -6.52 17.31
C TYR A 512 -16.03 -4.98 17.40
N ALA A 513 -17.21 -4.39 17.64
CA ALA A 513 -17.37 -2.96 17.91
C ALA A 513 -16.49 -2.49 19.08
N SER A 514 -16.38 -3.29 20.15
CA SER A 514 -15.51 -3.00 21.30
C SER A 514 -14.03 -2.86 20.94
N LEU A 515 -13.55 -3.62 19.94
CA LEU A 515 -12.18 -3.57 19.44
C LEU A 515 -11.98 -2.33 18.57
N CYS A 516 -12.90 -2.06 17.63
CA CYS A 516 -12.86 -0.85 16.80
C CYS A 516 -12.86 0.44 17.64
N PHE A 517 -13.73 0.53 18.67
CA PHE A 517 -13.72 1.67 19.59
C PHE A 517 -12.42 1.75 20.42
N LYS A 518 -11.84 0.61 20.82
CA LYS A 518 -10.57 0.54 21.57
C LYS A 518 -9.38 1.07 20.75
N TYR A 519 -9.26 0.67 19.49
CA TYR A 519 -8.05 0.93 18.69
C TYR A 519 -8.12 2.18 17.79
N TYR A 520 -9.33 2.62 17.40
CA TYR A 520 -9.52 3.73 16.46
C TYR A 520 -10.26 4.94 17.04
N GLY A 521 -11.05 4.78 18.12
CA GLY A 521 -11.97 5.82 18.60
C GLY A 521 -11.33 7.10 19.14
N ASP A 522 -10.03 7.08 19.42
CA ASP A 522 -9.28 8.30 19.75
C ASP A 522 -9.19 9.25 18.53
N ARG A 523 -9.22 8.70 17.31
CA ARG A 523 -9.17 9.41 16.01
C ARG A 523 -10.56 9.54 15.36
N VAL A 524 -11.41 8.52 15.49
CA VAL A 524 -12.76 8.51 14.90
C VAL A 524 -13.75 9.24 15.80
N LYS A 525 -14.35 10.32 15.30
CA LYS A 525 -15.39 11.10 16.01
C LYS A 525 -16.82 10.85 15.52
N TYR A 526 -17.00 10.07 14.47
CA TYR A 526 -18.30 9.70 13.95
C TYR A 526 -18.32 8.22 13.57
N TRP A 527 -19.10 7.44 14.33
CA TRP A 527 -19.26 6.01 14.15
C TRP A 527 -20.64 5.68 13.56
N ILE A 528 -20.65 4.90 12.48
CA ILE A 528 -21.85 4.25 11.95
C ILE A 528 -21.77 2.78 12.37
N THR A 529 -22.80 2.25 13.03
CA THR A 529 -22.79 0.83 13.42
C THR A 529 -22.96 -0.10 12.22
N ILE A 530 -23.99 0.14 11.40
CA ILE A 530 -24.35 -0.68 10.24
C ILE A 530 -24.73 0.30 9.12
N ASN A 531 -24.22 0.06 7.92
CA ASN A 531 -24.61 0.79 6.72
C ASN A 531 -25.75 0.04 6.02
N GLU A 532 -26.86 0.73 5.77
CA GLU A 532 -28.04 0.23 5.04
C GLU A 532 -28.62 -1.11 5.53
N PRO A 533 -28.92 -1.29 6.84
CA PRO A 533 -29.42 -2.56 7.37
C PRO A 533 -30.78 -2.97 6.76
N ASN A 534 -31.58 -2.00 6.30
CA ASN A 534 -32.82 -2.26 5.57
C ASN A 534 -32.58 -2.80 4.16
N VAL A 535 -31.49 -2.39 3.51
CA VAL A 535 -31.09 -2.97 2.21
C VAL A 535 -30.57 -4.40 2.41
N VAL A 536 -29.82 -4.69 3.48
CA VAL A 536 -29.41 -6.08 3.81
C VAL A 536 -30.62 -6.98 4.01
N ALA A 537 -31.56 -6.59 4.87
CA ALA A 537 -32.73 -7.41 5.16
C ALA A 537 -33.61 -7.65 3.92
N ILE A 538 -33.79 -6.65 3.05
CA ILE A 538 -34.64 -6.77 1.86
C ILE A 538 -33.91 -7.43 0.67
N ARG A 539 -32.72 -6.93 0.29
CA ARG A 539 -31.98 -7.46 -0.86
C ARG A 539 -31.28 -8.78 -0.55
N GLY A 540 -30.80 -8.99 0.68
CA GLY A 540 -30.10 -10.21 1.10
C GLY A 540 -31.01 -11.39 1.46
N TYR A 541 -32.15 -11.12 2.12
CA TYR A 541 -33.02 -12.16 2.71
C TYR A 541 -34.49 -12.16 2.23
N ARG A 542 -35.00 -11.11 1.55
CA ARG A 542 -36.37 -11.11 0.97
C ARG A 542 -36.37 -11.47 -0.51
N SER A 543 -35.48 -10.85 -1.28
CA SER A 543 -35.36 -11.06 -2.74
C SER A 543 -34.12 -11.86 -3.14
N GLY A 544 -33.19 -12.11 -2.21
CA GLY A 544 -31.94 -12.85 -2.45
C GLY A 544 -31.07 -12.30 -3.58
N ILE A 545 -31.18 -11.00 -3.84
CA ILE A 545 -30.44 -10.27 -4.87
C ILE A 545 -28.99 -10.04 -4.43
N TYR A 546 -28.76 -9.77 -3.13
CA TYR A 546 -27.43 -9.62 -2.54
C TYR A 546 -27.08 -10.84 -1.66
N PRO A 547 -25.78 -11.08 -1.35
CA PRO A 547 -25.39 -12.09 -0.36
C PRO A 547 -26.14 -11.93 0.98
N PRO A 548 -26.51 -13.02 1.67
CA PRO A 548 -26.21 -14.43 1.35
C PRO A 548 -27.15 -15.06 0.30
N ALA A 549 -27.91 -14.26 -0.46
CA ALA A 549 -28.81 -14.69 -1.53
C ALA A 549 -29.88 -15.70 -1.06
N ARG A 550 -30.48 -15.41 0.10
CA ARG A 550 -31.54 -16.23 0.69
C ARG A 550 -32.92 -15.65 0.32
N CYS A 551 -33.79 -16.51 -0.18
CA CYS A 551 -35.18 -16.17 -0.47
C CYS A 551 -36.00 -17.45 -0.71
N SER A 552 -37.33 -17.34 -0.73
CA SER A 552 -38.21 -18.37 -1.29
C SER A 552 -38.33 -18.16 -2.80
N ALA A 553 -38.51 -19.26 -3.55
CA ALA A 553 -38.52 -19.24 -5.03
C ALA A 553 -39.61 -18.37 -5.68
N THR A 554 -40.57 -17.87 -4.89
CA THR A 554 -41.64 -16.95 -5.31
C THR A 554 -41.13 -15.50 -5.52
N PHE A 555 -39.98 -15.14 -4.94
CA PHE A 555 -39.45 -13.76 -4.92
C PHE A 555 -38.15 -13.56 -5.70
N GLY A 556 -37.40 -14.64 -5.92
CA GLY A 556 -36.06 -14.60 -6.47
C GLY A 556 -35.54 -16.00 -6.76
N ASN A 557 -34.41 -16.10 -7.43
CA ASN A 557 -33.88 -17.36 -7.97
C ASN A 557 -33.07 -18.17 -6.93
N CYS A 558 -33.53 -18.21 -5.67
CA CYS A 558 -32.82 -18.84 -4.56
C CYS A 558 -33.27 -20.28 -4.35
N SER A 559 -32.31 -21.16 -4.02
CA SER A 559 -32.57 -22.56 -3.68
C SER A 559 -33.02 -22.77 -2.23
N SER A 560 -32.87 -21.77 -1.36
CA SER A 560 -33.18 -21.86 0.07
C SER A 560 -33.34 -20.48 0.71
N GLY A 561 -34.18 -20.43 1.74
CA GLY A 561 -34.53 -19.23 2.48
C GLY A 561 -36.04 -19.09 2.64
N ASP A 562 -36.42 -18.13 3.46
CA ASP A 562 -37.81 -17.75 3.72
C ASP A 562 -37.86 -16.23 3.60
N SER A 563 -38.35 -15.76 2.45
CA SER A 563 -38.33 -14.36 1.98
C SER A 563 -38.99 -13.34 2.91
N GLU A 564 -39.58 -13.83 3.98
CA GLU A 564 -40.61 -13.13 4.71
C GLU A 564 -40.29 -13.20 6.19
N ARG A 565 -40.10 -14.40 6.74
CA ARG A 565 -39.62 -14.57 8.12
C ARG A 565 -38.15 -14.13 8.29
N GLU A 566 -37.26 -14.48 7.37
CA GLU A 566 -35.82 -14.21 7.54
C GLU A 566 -35.48 -12.72 7.57
N PRO A 567 -36.00 -11.84 6.68
CA PRO A 567 -35.78 -10.39 6.76
C PRO A 567 -36.15 -9.80 8.12
N LEU A 568 -37.26 -10.25 8.71
CA LEU A 568 -37.74 -9.72 9.98
C LEU A 568 -36.89 -10.19 11.18
N ILE A 569 -36.34 -11.41 11.12
CA ILE A 569 -35.35 -11.90 12.09
C ILE A 569 -34.02 -11.14 11.94
N VAL A 570 -33.52 -10.98 10.71
CA VAL A 570 -32.27 -10.28 10.39
C VAL A 570 -32.32 -8.83 10.85
N ALA A 571 -33.37 -8.09 10.48
CA ALA A 571 -33.56 -6.71 10.90
C ALA A 571 -33.60 -6.57 12.42
N HIS A 572 -34.28 -7.49 13.12
CA HIS A 572 -34.32 -7.46 14.57
C HIS A 572 -32.93 -7.68 15.21
N ASN A 573 -32.20 -8.69 14.73
CA ASN A 573 -30.84 -8.96 15.21
C ASN A 573 -29.90 -7.77 14.90
N MET A 574 -30.05 -7.10 13.77
CA MET A 574 -29.32 -5.85 13.45
C MET A 574 -29.68 -4.69 14.39
N ILE A 575 -30.97 -4.48 14.69
CA ILE A 575 -31.43 -3.43 15.62
C ILE A 575 -30.86 -3.67 17.03
N LEU A 576 -30.87 -4.92 17.52
CA LEU A 576 -30.25 -5.25 18.80
C LEU A 576 -28.73 -5.14 18.78
N SER A 577 -28.07 -5.50 17.67
CA SER A 577 -26.62 -5.37 17.50
C SER A 577 -26.17 -3.90 17.48
N HIS A 578 -26.92 -3.03 16.79
CA HIS A 578 -26.78 -1.58 16.88
C HIS A 578 -26.93 -1.08 18.32
N SER A 579 -28.03 -1.46 18.99
CA SER A 579 -28.32 -1.03 20.37
C SER A 579 -27.21 -1.45 21.35
N ALA A 580 -26.70 -2.68 21.23
CA ALA A 580 -25.58 -3.19 22.01
C ALA A 580 -24.28 -2.39 21.76
N ALA A 581 -23.93 -2.13 20.49
CA ALA A 581 -22.74 -1.34 20.14
C ALA A 581 -22.85 0.12 20.61
N VAL A 582 -24.04 0.74 20.49
CA VAL A 582 -24.31 2.10 21.00
C VAL A 582 -24.24 2.16 22.53
N GLY A 583 -24.87 1.21 23.23
CA GLY A 583 -24.84 1.13 24.69
C GLY A 583 -23.40 0.96 25.21
N LEU A 584 -22.63 0.08 24.58
CA LEU A 584 -21.20 -0.12 24.86
C LEU A 584 -20.38 1.15 24.60
N TYR A 585 -20.55 1.80 23.45
CA TYR A 585 -19.83 3.02 23.12
C TYR A 585 -20.12 4.14 24.14
N ARG A 586 -21.40 4.40 24.43
CA ARG A 586 -21.83 5.46 25.37
C ARG A 586 -21.31 5.22 26.79
N THR A 587 -21.38 3.98 27.28
CA THR A 587 -20.97 3.64 28.66
C THR A 587 -19.46 3.58 28.87
N LYS A 588 -18.69 3.05 27.90
CA LYS A 588 -17.27 2.72 28.09
C LYS A 588 -16.30 3.68 27.39
N TYR A 589 -16.70 4.28 26.27
CA TYR A 589 -15.77 4.98 25.35
C TYR A 589 -16.10 6.47 25.17
N GLN A 590 -17.37 6.84 25.02
CA GLN A 590 -17.79 8.19 24.63
C GLN A 590 -17.27 9.29 25.56
N GLY A 591 -17.29 9.09 26.88
CA GLY A 591 -16.79 10.08 27.84
C GLY A 591 -15.31 10.43 27.69
N LYS A 592 -14.50 9.52 27.12
CA LYS A 592 -13.09 9.75 26.79
C LYS A 592 -12.92 10.29 25.37
N GLN A 593 -13.57 9.64 24.40
CA GLN A 593 -13.33 9.83 22.97
C GLN A 593 -14.09 11.02 22.38
N LYS A 594 -15.19 11.45 23.02
CA LYS A 594 -16.05 12.59 22.66
C LYS A 594 -16.68 12.53 21.25
N GLY A 595 -16.61 11.38 20.57
CA GLY A 595 -17.28 11.15 19.30
C GLY A 595 -18.75 10.80 19.43
N ASN A 596 -19.46 10.82 18.31
CA ASN A 596 -20.86 10.43 18.14
C ASN A 596 -20.97 9.02 17.55
N ILE A 597 -22.10 8.35 17.79
CA ILE A 597 -22.42 7.05 17.20
C ILE A 597 -23.89 7.01 16.77
N GLY A 598 -24.15 6.40 15.60
CA GLY A 598 -25.48 6.24 15.01
C GLY A 598 -25.53 5.06 14.04
N ILE A 599 -26.53 5.04 13.16
CA ILE A 599 -26.76 4.03 12.12
C ILE A 599 -27.17 4.75 10.83
N ALA A 600 -26.67 4.30 9.68
CA ALA A 600 -26.97 4.90 8.39
C ALA A 600 -28.08 4.09 7.70
N ILE A 601 -29.26 4.71 7.53
CA ILE A 601 -30.42 4.07 6.91
C ILE A 601 -30.58 4.55 5.47
N ASN A 602 -30.81 3.63 4.53
CA ASN A 602 -31.20 3.96 3.17
C ASN A 602 -32.63 4.54 3.19
N ALA A 603 -32.79 5.80 2.77
CA ALA A 603 -34.00 6.59 3.01
C ALA A 603 -34.68 7.03 1.69
N VAL A 604 -35.27 6.09 0.96
CA VAL A 604 -36.11 6.42 -0.22
C VAL A 604 -37.41 7.09 0.21
N TRP A 605 -37.80 8.16 -0.48
CA TRP A 605 -39.09 8.83 -0.33
C TRP A 605 -40.15 8.21 -1.26
N TYR A 606 -41.32 7.89 -0.72
CA TYR A 606 -42.46 7.39 -1.50
C TYR A 606 -43.47 8.51 -1.77
N GLU A 607 -43.63 8.89 -3.05
CA GLU A 607 -44.69 9.81 -3.48
C GLU A 607 -45.97 9.02 -3.82
N PRO A 608 -47.16 9.43 -3.36
CA PRO A 608 -48.41 8.78 -3.74
C PRO A 608 -48.76 9.08 -5.21
N ILE A 609 -49.08 8.04 -5.98
CA ILE A 609 -49.37 8.14 -7.42
C ILE A 609 -50.60 9.02 -7.76
N SER A 610 -51.50 9.23 -6.79
CA SER A 610 -52.57 10.23 -6.89
C SER A 610 -52.83 10.91 -5.55
N ASN A 611 -53.64 11.97 -5.56
CA ASN A 611 -54.03 12.71 -4.37
C ASN A 611 -55.07 11.97 -3.47
N SER A 612 -55.44 10.72 -3.81
CA SER A 612 -56.40 9.91 -3.05
C SER A 612 -55.91 9.62 -1.61
N SER A 613 -56.84 9.28 -0.71
CA SER A 613 -56.47 8.84 0.63
C SER A 613 -55.86 7.44 0.63
N GLN A 614 -56.27 6.58 -0.30
CA GLN A 614 -55.75 5.21 -0.45
C GLN A 614 -54.27 5.21 -0.85
N ASP A 615 -53.88 6.07 -1.80
CA ASP A 615 -52.50 6.15 -2.31
C ASP A 615 -51.57 6.83 -1.30
N LYS A 616 -52.06 7.84 -0.57
CA LYS A 616 -51.32 8.45 0.56
C LYS A 616 -51.04 7.44 1.65
N LEU A 617 -52.06 6.70 2.08
CA LEU A 617 -51.89 5.60 3.03
C LEU A 617 -50.97 4.50 2.47
N ALA A 618 -50.91 4.29 1.15
CA ALA A 618 -49.97 3.35 0.53
C ALA A 618 -48.52 3.84 0.58
N ALA A 619 -48.27 5.13 0.29
CA ALA A 619 -46.96 5.75 0.43
C ALA A 619 -46.47 5.77 1.89
N GLU A 620 -47.37 6.08 2.84
CA GLU A 620 -47.08 6.02 4.28
C GLU A 620 -46.74 4.59 4.74
N ARG A 621 -47.49 3.58 4.27
CA ARG A 621 -47.15 2.16 4.50
C ARG A 621 -45.78 1.80 3.91
N ALA A 622 -45.49 2.20 2.67
CA ALA A 622 -44.20 1.92 2.04
C ALA A 622 -43.04 2.53 2.84
N GLN A 623 -43.20 3.77 3.31
CA GLN A 623 -42.23 4.42 4.19
C GLN A 623 -42.04 3.66 5.52
N SER A 624 -43.13 3.17 6.11
CA SER A 624 -43.06 2.38 7.35
C SER A 624 -42.39 1.02 7.14
N PHE A 625 -42.71 0.27 6.08
CA PHE A 625 -42.12 -1.03 5.78
C PHE A 625 -40.67 -0.96 5.25
N TYR A 626 -40.23 0.18 4.70
CA TYR A 626 -38.87 0.32 4.15
C TYR A 626 -37.87 0.94 5.14
N MET A 627 -38.30 1.96 5.91
CA MET A 627 -37.39 2.82 6.69
C MET A 627 -37.79 2.90 8.17
N ASN A 628 -39.06 3.18 8.50
CA ASN A 628 -39.46 3.31 9.91
C ASN A 628 -39.37 1.96 10.65
N TRP A 629 -39.42 0.84 9.93
CA TRP A 629 -39.10 -0.51 10.41
C TRP A 629 -37.82 -0.58 11.26
N PHE A 630 -36.79 0.20 10.91
CA PHE A 630 -35.55 0.33 11.70
C PHE A 630 -35.55 1.56 12.61
N LEU A 631 -36.07 2.70 12.15
CA LEU A 631 -35.99 3.96 12.91
C LEU A 631 -36.95 4.01 14.12
N ASP A 632 -38.19 3.54 14.00
CA ASP A 632 -39.15 3.55 15.11
C ASP A 632 -38.67 2.66 16.29
N PRO A 633 -38.12 1.43 16.09
CA PRO A 633 -37.53 0.67 17.19
C PRO A 633 -36.33 1.35 17.86
N ILE A 634 -35.48 2.02 17.08
CA ILE A 634 -34.27 2.66 17.59
C ILE A 634 -34.58 3.95 18.37
N LEU A 635 -35.61 4.69 17.97
CA LEU A 635 -36.02 5.96 18.61
C LEU A 635 -37.11 5.82 19.68
N PHE A 636 -38.05 4.92 19.47
CA PHE A 636 -39.27 4.78 20.30
C PHE A 636 -39.41 3.40 20.97
N GLY A 637 -38.51 2.46 20.70
CA GLY A 637 -38.53 1.11 21.30
C GLY A 637 -39.62 0.18 20.78
N LYS A 638 -40.28 0.51 19.66
CA LYS A 638 -41.36 -0.30 19.06
C LYS A 638 -41.37 -0.21 17.53
N TYR A 639 -41.89 -1.23 16.85
CA TYR A 639 -42.14 -1.18 15.40
C TYR A 639 -43.29 -0.21 15.04
N PRO A 640 -43.38 0.25 13.78
CA PRO A 640 -44.51 1.07 13.32
C PRO A 640 -45.85 0.36 13.48
N GLU A 641 -46.89 1.08 13.90
CA GLU A 641 -48.22 0.48 14.11
C GLU A 641 -48.85 0.04 12.78
N GLU A 642 -48.47 0.65 11.64
CA GLU A 642 -48.91 0.22 10.30
C GLU A 642 -48.31 -1.14 9.90
N MET A 643 -47.07 -1.43 10.31
CA MET A 643 -46.49 -2.76 10.12
C MET A 643 -47.19 -3.78 11.02
N LYS A 644 -47.36 -3.44 12.30
CA LYS A 644 -47.96 -4.31 13.31
C LYS A 644 -49.42 -4.68 13.04
N SER A 645 -50.20 -3.76 12.46
CA SER A 645 -51.62 -3.99 12.11
C SER A 645 -51.82 -4.81 10.83
N ILE A 646 -50.85 -4.83 9.93
CA ILE A 646 -50.89 -5.61 8.68
C ILE A 646 -50.28 -6.99 8.88
N LEU A 647 -49.15 -7.04 9.56
CA LEU A 647 -48.42 -8.27 9.80
C LEU A 647 -49.06 -9.06 10.95
N GLY A 648 -49.24 -8.48 12.13
CA GLY A 648 -49.69 -9.23 13.30
C GLY A 648 -48.59 -10.16 13.83
N SER A 649 -48.77 -11.47 13.69
CA SER A 649 -47.86 -12.51 14.23
C SER A 649 -46.75 -13.09 13.33
N LEU A 650 -46.46 -12.72 12.08
CA LEU A 650 -46.58 -11.45 11.38
C LEU A 650 -45.28 -10.66 11.57
N LEU A 651 -45.27 -9.72 12.52
CA LEU A 651 -44.00 -9.22 13.02
C LEU A 651 -43.44 -10.23 14.03
N PRO A 652 -42.10 -10.34 14.15
CA PRO A 652 -41.55 -11.27 15.09
C PRO A 652 -42.01 -11.04 16.54
N GLU A 653 -42.88 -11.95 17.00
CA GLU A 653 -43.21 -12.17 18.41
C GLU A 653 -42.13 -12.93 19.22
N PHE A 654 -41.31 -13.87 18.71
CA PHE A 654 -40.52 -13.86 17.46
C PHE A 654 -40.91 -14.89 16.35
N SER A 655 -41.76 -14.49 15.38
CA SER A 655 -42.32 -15.28 14.24
C SER A 655 -42.68 -14.53 12.90
N TYR A 656 -42.53 -15.25 11.75
CA TYR A 656 -43.16 -15.26 10.37
C TYR A 656 -43.81 -14.06 9.60
N ASP A 657 -43.66 -13.88 8.26
CA ASP A 657 -44.36 -12.92 7.30
C ASP A 657 -44.86 -13.55 5.94
N TYR A 658 -45.52 -12.82 5.00
CA TYR A 658 -45.73 -13.19 3.56
C TYR A 658 -45.91 -12.04 2.46
N SER A 659 -45.09 -12.01 1.38
CA SER A 659 -45.23 -11.50 -0.05
C SER A 659 -45.62 -10.03 -0.49
N SER A 660 -45.35 -9.49 -1.72
CA SER A 660 -44.26 -9.61 -2.77
C SER A 660 -44.37 -8.51 -3.91
N ASN A 661 -43.28 -8.28 -4.71
CA ASN A 661 -43.14 -7.70 -6.11
C ASN A 661 -43.72 -6.29 -6.51
N GLY A 662 -43.18 -5.51 -7.48
CA GLY A 662 -41.90 -5.51 -8.23
C GLY A 662 -41.84 -4.57 -9.48
N LEU A 663 -40.65 -3.96 -9.77
CA LEU A 663 -40.23 -3.28 -11.05
C LEU A 663 -40.95 -1.93 -11.43
N ASP A 664 -40.53 -1.01 -12.34
CA ASP A 664 -39.31 -0.70 -13.15
C ASP A 664 -39.40 0.77 -13.72
N PHE A 665 -38.51 1.46 -14.47
CA PHE A 665 -37.18 1.23 -15.12
C PHE A 665 -36.40 2.58 -15.42
N ILE A 666 -35.30 2.96 -14.72
CA ILE A 666 -34.10 3.77 -15.18
C ILE A 666 -32.97 3.51 -14.17
N VAL A 667 -31.96 2.70 -14.52
CA VAL A 667 -31.15 2.00 -13.50
C VAL A 667 -32.09 1.48 -12.39
N ASP A 668 -33.22 0.94 -12.85
CA ASP A 668 -34.39 0.28 -12.25
C ASP A 668 -35.01 0.97 -11.01
N TRP A 669 -34.17 1.35 -10.05
CA TRP A 669 -34.44 1.97 -8.76
C TRP A 669 -34.06 3.47 -8.65
N LEU A 670 -33.20 4.03 -9.53
CA LEU A 670 -32.63 5.37 -9.32
C LEU A 670 -33.32 6.49 -10.14
N TYR A 671 -34.28 7.18 -9.51
CA TYR A 671 -34.99 8.32 -10.09
C TYR A 671 -34.48 9.67 -9.56
N VAL A 672 -34.37 10.67 -10.44
CA VAL A 672 -33.99 12.04 -10.08
C VAL A 672 -35.25 12.80 -9.65
N TYR A 673 -35.41 12.99 -8.34
CA TYR A 673 -36.55 13.69 -7.75
C TYR A 673 -36.11 14.57 -6.56
N PRO A 674 -35.58 15.79 -6.82
CA PRO A 674 -35.02 16.66 -5.79
C PRO A 674 -36.01 17.04 -4.69
N GLU A 675 -37.29 17.20 -5.00
CA GLU A 675 -38.36 17.49 -4.03
C GLU A 675 -38.50 16.39 -2.97
N GLY A 676 -38.15 15.14 -3.32
CA GLY A 676 -38.08 14.02 -2.37
C GLY A 676 -37.07 14.25 -1.25
N MET A 677 -36.00 15.03 -1.50
CA MET A 677 -35.04 15.44 -0.48
C MET A 677 -35.71 16.26 0.62
N GLU A 678 -36.39 17.33 0.19
CA GLU A 678 -37.02 18.27 1.11
C GLU A 678 -38.15 17.59 1.87
N LYS A 679 -38.96 16.77 1.17
CA LYS A 679 -40.05 15.99 1.76
C LYS A 679 -39.54 15.00 2.80
N MET A 680 -38.52 14.20 2.48
CA MET A 680 -37.95 13.22 3.42
C MET A 680 -37.37 13.90 4.65
N VAL A 681 -36.52 14.91 4.49
CA VAL A 681 -35.85 15.55 5.63
C VAL A 681 -36.84 16.35 6.49
N THR A 682 -37.91 16.91 5.88
CA THR A 682 -39.04 17.49 6.63
C THR A 682 -39.86 16.43 7.37
N TYR A 683 -40.11 15.27 6.76
CA TYR A 683 -40.79 14.13 7.40
C TYR A 683 -40.01 13.62 8.61
N LEU A 684 -38.70 13.38 8.45
CA LEU A 684 -37.80 12.91 9.49
C LEU A 684 -37.70 13.91 10.65
N LYS A 685 -37.51 15.20 10.34
CA LYS A 685 -37.58 16.29 11.32
C LYS A 685 -38.87 16.23 12.14
N ASN A 686 -40.03 16.12 11.48
CA ASN A 686 -41.33 16.20 12.13
C ASN A 686 -41.70 14.92 12.91
N ARG A 687 -41.38 13.72 12.40
CA ARG A 687 -41.65 12.44 13.08
C ARG A 687 -40.69 12.22 14.25
N PHE A 688 -39.42 12.54 14.07
CA PHE A 688 -38.34 12.15 14.99
C PHE A 688 -37.79 13.33 15.80
N ASN A 689 -38.67 14.26 16.22
CA ASN A 689 -38.37 15.36 17.15
C ASN A 689 -37.13 16.20 16.78
N ASN A 690 -36.91 16.44 15.48
CA ASN A 690 -35.72 17.09 14.93
C ASN A 690 -34.38 16.50 15.46
N THR A 691 -34.33 15.17 15.65
CA THR A 691 -33.11 14.45 16.01
C THR A 691 -32.01 14.76 15.00
N PRO A 692 -30.82 15.26 15.40
CA PRO A 692 -29.88 15.83 14.44
C PRO A 692 -29.30 14.80 13.47
N MET A 693 -29.13 15.25 12.22
CA MET A 693 -28.98 14.41 11.04
C MET A 693 -27.64 14.68 10.33
N PHE A 694 -27.03 13.63 9.77
CA PHE A 694 -25.98 13.78 8.76
C PHE A 694 -26.40 13.07 7.49
N ILE A 695 -25.99 13.66 6.36
CA ILE A 695 -26.12 13.02 5.07
C ILE A 695 -24.86 12.22 4.77
N THR A 696 -24.97 10.90 4.89
CA THR A 696 -23.82 10.00 4.81
C THR A 696 -23.48 9.53 3.40
N GLU A 697 -24.44 9.51 2.49
CA GLU A 697 -24.25 9.21 1.05
C GLU A 697 -25.34 9.88 0.21
N ASN A 698 -25.02 10.25 -1.04
CA ASN A 698 -25.96 10.60 -2.12
C ASN A 698 -25.21 10.82 -3.44
N GLY A 699 -25.70 10.26 -4.55
CA GLY A 699 -24.95 10.24 -5.81
C GLY A 699 -25.81 10.09 -7.05
N PHE A 700 -25.19 10.37 -8.20
CA PHE A 700 -25.78 10.16 -9.53
C PHE A 700 -24.90 9.17 -10.30
N GLY A 701 -25.45 8.03 -10.68
CA GLY A 701 -24.74 6.98 -11.42
C GLY A 701 -24.84 7.21 -12.93
N VAL A 702 -23.72 7.09 -13.65
CA VAL A 702 -23.70 7.10 -15.12
C VAL A 702 -23.38 5.69 -15.61
N MET A 703 -24.26 5.10 -16.41
CA MET A 703 -24.03 3.81 -17.04
C MET A 703 -22.95 3.92 -18.14
N ASN A 704 -22.04 2.96 -18.16
CA ASN A 704 -21.00 2.80 -19.16
C ASN A 704 -21.61 2.23 -20.45
N GLN A 705 -21.38 2.87 -21.59
CA GLN A 705 -21.85 2.41 -22.91
C GLN A 705 -20.65 2.29 -23.86
N PRO A 706 -20.63 1.32 -24.79
CA PRO A 706 -19.44 1.02 -25.61
C PRO A 706 -18.88 2.20 -26.40
N ASP A 707 -19.75 3.09 -26.87
CA ASP A 707 -19.40 4.20 -27.77
C ASP A 707 -19.06 5.52 -27.04
N LEU A 708 -19.07 5.54 -25.69
CA LEU A 708 -18.82 6.75 -24.91
C LEU A 708 -17.33 7.07 -24.80
N SER A 709 -16.92 8.17 -25.43
CA SER A 709 -15.57 8.72 -25.29
C SER A 709 -15.22 9.04 -23.83
N ILE A 710 -13.94 8.98 -23.49
CA ILE A 710 -13.43 9.40 -22.16
C ILE A 710 -13.88 10.82 -21.80
N ASN A 711 -13.93 11.74 -22.76
CA ASN A 711 -14.39 13.12 -22.55
C ASN A 711 -15.85 13.18 -22.07
N THR A 712 -16.70 12.22 -22.45
CA THR A 712 -18.10 12.16 -22.02
C THR A 712 -18.24 11.69 -20.56
N PHE A 713 -17.25 10.95 -20.02
CA PHE A 713 -17.19 10.63 -18.59
C PHE A 713 -16.54 11.73 -17.75
N LEU A 714 -15.75 12.62 -18.36
CA LEU A 714 -15.13 13.76 -17.70
C LEU A 714 -16.05 15.00 -17.66
N ASN A 715 -16.87 15.21 -18.70
CA ASN A 715 -17.85 16.29 -18.78
C ASN A 715 -19.21 15.81 -18.26
N ASP A 716 -19.32 15.61 -16.94
CA ASP A 716 -20.46 14.97 -16.28
C ASP A 716 -21.53 15.96 -15.78
N ASP A 717 -21.93 16.93 -16.62
CA ASP A 717 -22.82 18.04 -16.24
C ASP A 717 -24.14 17.60 -15.58
N LYS A 718 -24.69 16.45 -15.96
CA LYS A 718 -25.88 15.86 -15.29
C LYS A 718 -25.66 15.56 -13.80
N ARG A 719 -24.44 15.17 -13.40
CA ARG A 719 -24.08 15.02 -11.97
C ARG A 719 -24.01 16.38 -11.28
N VAL A 720 -23.51 17.41 -11.96
CA VAL A 720 -23.51 18.80 -11.46
C VAL A 720 -24.95 19.31 -11.27
N GLU A 721 -25.85 19.08 -12.22
CA GLU A 721 -27.28 19.45 -12.12
C GLU A 721 -28.00 18.68 -11.00
N TYR A 722 -27.75 17.37 -10.88
CA TYR A 722 -28.24 16.54 -9.78
C TYR A 722 -27.79 17.09 -8.42
N MET A 723 -26.48 17.28 -8.22
CA MET A 723 -25.95 17.79 -6.94
C MET A 723 -26.51 19.18 -6.61
N LYS A 724 -26.55 20.11 -7.58
CA LYS A 724 -27.15 21.45 -7.40
C LYS A 724 -28.60 21.39 -6.93
N SER A 725 -29.42 20.57 -7.58
CA SER A 725 -30.85 20.48 -7.28
C SER A 725 -31.13 19.84 -5.92
N TYR A 726 -30.41 18.77 -5.57
CA TYR A 726 -30.51 18.10 -4.26
C TYR A 726 -30.00 18.99 -3.12
N LEU A 727 -28.87 19.70 -3.31
CA LEU A 727 -28.37 20.74 -2.39
C LEU A 727 -29.40 21.84 -2.12
N ASN A 728 -30.02 22.39 -3.18
CA ASN A 728 -31.04 23.42 -3.04
C ASN A 728 -32.28 22.93 -2.26
N ALA A 729 -32.71 21.69 -2.50
CA ALA A 729 -33.83 21.09 -1.79
C ALA A 729 -33.54 20.85 -0.30
N LEU A 730 -32.33 20.39 0.06
CA LEU A 730 -31.95 20.27 1.47
C LEU A 730 -31.80 21.62 2.16
N VAL A 731 -31.18 22.61 1.52
CA VAL A 731 -31.10 23.98 2.06
C VAL A 731 -32.50 24.53 2.34
N SER A 732 -33.52 24.15 1.57
CA SER A 732 -34.92 24.48 1.85
C SER A 732 -35.48 23.74 3.09
N ALA A 733 -35.16 22.46 3.29
CA ALA A 733 -35.50 21.71 4.52
C ALA A 733 -34.80 22.29 5.78
N ILE A 734 -33.53 22.68 5.66
CA ILE A 734 -32.75 23.32 6.74
C ILE A 734 -33.37 24.69 7.08
N ARG A 735 -33.76 25.50 6.07
CA ARG A 735 -34.53 26.74 6.28
C ARG A 735 -35.91 26.51 6.91
N LYS A 736 -36.53 25.35 6.70
CA LYS A 736 -37.74 24.87 7.40
C LYS A 736 -37.43 24.32 8.80
N GLY A 737 -36.20 24.44 9.29
CA GLY A 737 -35.78 24.13 10.66
C GLY A 737 -35.36 22.68 10.91
N ALA A 738 -34.88 21.96 9.89
CA ALA A 738 -34.26 20.64 10.05
C ALA A 738 -32.79 20.78 10.50
N ASP A 739 -32.39 20.06 11.55
CA ASP A 739 -31.00 20.04 12.04
C ASP A 739 -30.17 19.03 11.22
N VAL A 740 -29.60 19.49 10.11
CA VAL A 740 -28.71 18.69 9.25
C VAL A 740 -27.30 19.27 9.25
N ARG A 741 -26.30 18.42 9.51
CA ARG A 741 -24.95 18.84 9.93
C ARG A 741 -23.82 18.50 8.96
N GLY A 742 -24.08 17.88 7.82
CA GLY A 742 -23.02 17.56 6.85
C GLY A 742 -23.49 16.88 5.56
N TYR A 743 -22.55 16.74 4.63
CA TYR A 743 -22.70 16.00 3.37
C TYR A 743 -21.50 15.10 3.13
N ILE A 744 -21.75 13.91 2.60
CA ILE A 744 -20.78 13.07 1.93
C ILE A 744 -21.40 12.66 0.58
N ALA A 745 -20.70 12.95 -0.52
CA ALA A 745 -21.15 12.64 -1.87
C ALA A 745 -20.74 11.21 -2.27
N TRP A 746 -21.70 10.43 -2.78
CA TRP A 746 -21.42 9.13 -3.40
C TRP A 746 -21.07 9.35 -4.88
N SER A 747 -19.84 9.14 -5.33
CA SER A 747 -18.65 8.67 -4.59
C SER A 747 -17.42 9.51 -4.92
N LEU A 748 -16.32 9.34 -4.18
CA LEU A 748 -15.06 10.01 -4.51
C LEU A 748 -14.50 9.51 -5.84
N LEU A 749 -14.50 8.18 -6.04
CA LEU A 749 -13.92 7.49 -7.19
C LEU A 749 -14.96 6.59 -7.87
N ASP A 750 -14.90 6.48 -9.20
CA ASP A 750 -15.54 5.36 -9.91
C ASP A 750 -15.03 4.03 -9.32
N ASN A 751 -15.95 3.11 -9.03
CA ASN A 751 -15.69 1.91 -8.24
C ASN A 751 -16.60 0.73 -8.69
N PHE A 752 -16.57 -0.37 -7.94
CA PHE A 752 -17.36 -1.58 -8.22
C PHE A 752 -18.78 -1.43 -7.66
N GLU A 753 -19.74 -1.11 -8.52
CA GLU A 753 -21.15 -0.88 -8.16
C GLU A 753 -21.93 -2.20 -8.05
N TRP A 754 -21.52 -3.03 -7.10
CA TRP A 754 -22.16 -4.28 -6.69
C TRP A 754 -22.50 -5.22 -7.88
N LEU A 755 -23.76 -5.58 -8.08
CA LEU A 755 -24.20 -6.44 -9.20
C LEU A 755 -24.01 -5.80 -10.58
N SER A 756 -23.91 -4.47 -10.64
CA SER A 756 -23.58 -3.74 -11.87
C SER A 756 -22.07 -3.80 -12.16
N GLY A 757 -21.26 -4.18 -11.17
CA GLY A 757 -19.81 -4.16 -11.21
C GLY A 757 -19.29 -2.83 -11.74
N TYR A 758 -18.41 -2.89 -12.75
CA TYR A 758 -17.80 -1.70 -13.35
C TYR A 758 -18.64 -1.03 -14.46
N THR A 759 -19.91 -1.42 -14.63
CA THR A 759 -20.81 -0.85 -15.66
C THR A 759 -21.51 0.44 -15.23
N ILE A 760 -21.45 0.84 -13.96
CA ILE A 760 -21.98 2.11 -13.47
C ILE A 760 -20.88 2.91 -12.78
N ARG A 761 -20.87 4.22 -12.99
CA ARG A 761 -19.82 5.15 -12.57
C ARG A 761 -20.41 6.30 -11.76
N PHE A 762 -20.29 6.23 -10.43
CA PHE A 762 -20.77 7.25 -9.48
C PHE A 762 -19.74 8.34 -9.11
N GLY A 763 -18.46 8.14 -9.43
CA GLY A 763 -17.37 8.94 -8.86
C GLY A 763 -17.33 10.40 -9.32
N LEU A 764 -16.87 11.28 -8.45
CA LEU A 764 -16.38 12.63 -8.80
C LEU A 764 -15.09 12.55 -9.63
N TYR A 765 -14.25 11.53 -9.39
CA TYR A 765 -13.10 11.20 -10.23
C TYR A 765 -13.41 9.98 -11.10
N HIS A 766 -13.07 10.09 -12.38
CA HIS A 766 -13.03 8.95 -13.28
C HIS A 766 -11.85 8.05 -12.92
N VAL A 767 -12.10 6.74 -12.89
CA VAL A 767 -11.07 5.71 -12.78
C VAL A 767 -11.02 4.93 -14.09
N ASP A 768 -9.88 5.03 -14.77
CA ASP A 768 -9.49 4.08 -15.79
C ASP A 768 -9.13 2.76 -15.08
N TYR A 769 -9.88 1.69 -15.34
CA TYR A 769 -9.69 0.41 -14.65
C TYR A 769 -8.52 -0.43 -15.21
N ALA A 770 -7.94 -0.05 -16.36
CA ALA A 770 -6.75 -0.69 -16.92
C ALA A 770 -5.46 -0.05 -16.41
N THR A 771 -5.40 1.29 -16.32
CA THR A 771 -4.20 2.00 -15.82
C THR A 771 -4.29 2.41 -14.35
N LEU A 772 -5.46 2.25 -13.72
CA LEU A 772 -5.79 2.72 -12.37
C LEU A 772 -5.58 4.24 -12.18
N LYS A 773 -5.53 5.00 -13.28
CA LYS A 773 -5.39 6.45 -13.29
C LYS A 773 -6.69 7.11 -12.85
N ARG A 774 -6.57 8.01 -11.87
CA ARG A 774 -7.68 8.85 -11.36
C ARG A 774 -7.63 10.20 -12.08
N THR A 775 -8.75 10.63 -12.67
CA THR A 775 -8.87 11.91 -13.39
C THR A 775 -10.12 12.66 -12.92
N PRO A 776 -10.03 13.93 -12.47
CA PRO A 776 -11.22 14.67 -12.00
C PRO A 776 -12.21 14.93 -13.13
N LYS A 777 -13.51 14.81 -12.83
CA LYS A 777 -14.61 15.21 -13.72
C LYS A 777 -15.04 16.65 -13.45
N SER A 778 -15.89 17.24 -14.28
CA SER A 778 -16.42 18.60 -14.07
C SER A 778 -17.17 18.73 -12.73
N SER A 779 -17.82 17.66 -12.24
CA SER A 779 -18.42 17.61 -10.90
C SER A 779 -17.42 17.75 -9.75
N ALA A 780 -16.19 17.22 -9.87
CA ALA A 780 -15.16 17.37 -8.83
C ALA A 780 -14.72 18.84 -8.69
N GLU A 781 -14.45 19.50 -9.82
CA GLU A 781 -14.05 20.92 -9.83
C GLU A 781 -15.20 21.84 -9.42
N TRP A 782 -16.43 21.56 -9.88
CA TRP A 782 -17.61 22.30 -9.43
C TRP A 782 -17.85 22.16 -7.93
N TYR A 783 -17.77 20.94 -7.36
CA TYR A 783 -18.01 20.71 -5.94
C TYR A 783 -16.91 21.34 -5.06
N LYS A 784 -15.65 21.31 -5.53
CA LYS A 784 -14.53 22.07 -4.94
C LYS A 784 -14.82 23.58 -4.90
N GLN A 785 -15.30 24.17 -5.99
CA GLN A 785 -15.65 25.59 -6.05
C GLN A 785 -16.86 25.94 -5.17
N PHE A 786 -17.85 25.05 -5.10
CA PHE A 786 -19.00 25.17 -4.19
C PHE A 786 -18.55 25.25 -2.72
N ILE A 787 -17.72 24.31 -2.27
CA ILE A 787 -17.17 24.27 -0.90
C ILE A 787 -16.31 25.52 -0.62
N PHE A 788 -15.45 25.93 -1.56
CA PHE A 788 -14.60 27.11 -1.40
C PHE A 788 -15.40 28.41 -1.26
N ASN A 789 -16.44 28.60 -2.09
CA ASN A 789 -17.30 29.78 -2.02
C ASN A 789 -18.12 29.81 -0.72
N PHE A 790 -18.57 28.65 -0.24
CA PHE A 790 -19.28 28.50 1.03
C PHE A 790 -18.40 28.95 2.21
N THR A 791 -17.22 28.35 2.38
CA THR A 791 -16.31 28.66 3.50
C THR A 791 -15.74 30.08 3.43
N SER A 792 -15.52 30.62 2.23
CA SER A 792 -15.09 32.00 2.04
C SER A 792 -16.18 33.01 2.40
N PHE A 793 -17.46 32.68 2.19
CA PHE A 793 -18.58 33.54 2.57
C PHE A 793 -18.76 33.61 4.09
N GLU A 794 -18.54 32.50 4.81
CA GLU A 794 -18.58 32.47 6.27
C GLU A 794 -17.45 33.31 6.89
N ALA A 795 -16.22 33.19 6.38
CA ALA A 795 -15.05 33.95 6.85
C ALA A 795 -15.12 35.48 6.61
N VAL A 796 -16.15 35.97 5.91
CA VAL A 796 -16.44 37.39 5.69
C VAL A 796 -17.63 37.88 6.54
N ASN A 797 -18.40 36.97 7.14
CA ASN A 797 -19.60 37.26 7.93
C ASN A 797 -19.51 36.78 9.40
N SER A 798 -18.29 36.49 9.87
CA SER A 798 -17.94 36.10 11.25
C SER A 798 -16.86 37.00 11.84
#